data_AF-A0A935ACN8-F1
#
_entry.id   AF-A0A935ACN8-F1
#
_cell.length_a   1.000
_cell.length_b   1.000
_cell.length_c   1.000
_cell.angle_alpha   90.00
_cell.angle_beta   90.00
_cell.angle_gamma   90.00
#
_symmetry.space_group_name_H-M   'P 1'
#
loop_
_entity.id
_entity.type
_entity.pdbx_description
1 polymer ?
#
loop_
_entity_poly.entity_id
_entity_poly.type
_entity_poly.pdbx_seq_one_letter_code
_entity_poly.pdbx_strand_id
1 'polypeptide(L)'
;MSATSSPAIPAALPASVPPERQLRGSLSTAFLIASLIDPAPPARDSRHTSAFPEWFETLRLWLLGQAWIRGLRGNYLDQNLRAVTDAVRHAAGRDLGWLRLLSTLYEPFSTDFESSSNALRRKAQARLLASDEELSGAERRVLHALIRLARNEDAPIEAASPEGDEFHVQVPTRFSRRDGASPTHALPGLEESDSDLVIDLGESPDVDAQRVAYFLGKAAETPAQRSITGKTILLRSNEFGQYLPWSWHQLTPQERTAIDAWLESQREGFGQDALIAALTWIALVTGYSLTRVCNFGIGGDAHGDWQLSTELDALFRTPPRPSYMRELPNAVAQMLAPPASVHTIRLPEWIRAALAGATPISAPQKLADFWSSCTETPSQAFSRIATAQGFARVTTSMLGHVLGYSLYHRTSDSLFALAGSAHARTAMPGAGAYPSWGAREVLDYYRGLDESQLEISPEGDSVNALGSRLRVVEKSFSSALNKVFSSLESQMLQGSPIDQHNAYTTALVLKLLAATGSRPVGDPFESPLHFDLEHHRVFVADKLVVGAEGGRLVPIPKSLSVEVERYFSYLAKLATLLQPAEPALSGGLRGLHELNAPFLLPLFFYLQRDGWESISEDGLRRHLAGEFSAPLNIFRHRLPVLLRAKGVDPEVIDGLLGHGYGGCATYGDWSTRQWNVDMEKAVPALENAFEDLGLPILKVPMLRTTPELHITQALQLAPFGVARRKLEQRKRREAARQQARALIEDWLGDRKIGEVTAQDLADIERMVVTTPSGMPHVMAHIRYAVLQRYFNVQLRRGATTLRLRRSYIELNEDPPFTNELAGRAPSVVRKLLDLLPILRKEFPPSRATAADAWLMACLHLMLEGRISNYALLKEISNPRAIRVVHFQRRYWLEFRANAANTADESEESDGASPCLRFPISRDSAAFLEASRKPGRNKGHVQKKLADALISNHVDLSKLGEKKAVEKLANFIDQSNRLCLPGLLAGVLSGRVSSCSLDHYDWVRLETGTFLELPVSGDDHTAGDQLSLSPEDSPGVPARVKVVVASVMQPTVEYSRQANASL
;
A
#
# COMPACT_ATOMS: atom_id res chain seq x y z
N MET A 1 -23.94 -32.81 -6.33
CA MET A 1 -24.18 -31.35 -6.19
C MET A 1 -25.15 -30.96 -7.28
N SER A 2 -26.34 -30.51 -6.92
CA SER A 2 -27.42 -30.20 -7.87
C SER A 2 -27.08 -28.94 -8.67
N ALA A 3 -27.22 -29.03 -9.99
CA ALA A 3 -27.14 -27.90 -10.90
C ALA A 3 -28.30 -26.93 -10.60
N THR A 4 -27.97 -25.75 -10.06
CA THR A 4 -28.90 -24.63 -10.00
C THR A 4 -28.99 -24.00 -11.39
N SER A 5 -30.16 -24.15 -12.03
CA SER A 5 -30.55 -23.43 -13.23
C SER A 5 -30.42 -21.92 -13.04
N SER A 6 -29.85 -21.23 -14.03
CA SER A 6 -29.84 -19.76 -14.10
C SER A 6 -31.24 -19.18 -13.84
N PRO A 7 -31.35 -18.02 -13.16
CA PRO A 7 -32.64 -17.34 -13.03
C PRO A 7 -33.15 -16.97 -14.41
N ALA A 8 -34.37 -17.39 -14.75
CA ALA A 8 -35.04 -16.98 -15.97
C ALA A 8 -35.23 -15.46 -15.94
N ILE A 9 -34.77 -14.78 -16.99
CA ILE A 9 -35.03 -13.37 -17.22
C ILE A 9 -36.56 -13.20 -17.34
N PRO A 10 -37.21 -12.31 -16.57
CA PRO A 10 -38.63 -12.06 -16.70
C PRO A 10 -38.97 -11.62 -18.13
N ALA A 11 -40.08 -12.12 -18.68
CA ALA A 11 -40.57 -11.66 -19.98
C ALA A 11 -40.89 -10.16 -19.94
N ALA A 12 -40.54 -9.43 -21.01
CA ALA A 12 -40.87 -8.02 -21.15
C ALA A 12 -42.39 -7.81 -21.04
N LEU A 13 -42.79 -6.72 -20.37
CA LEU A 13 -44.20 -6.37 -20.19
C LEU A 13 -44.88 -6.17 -21.56
N PRO A 14 -46.11 -6.67 -21.77
CA PRO A 14 -46.79 -6.58 -23.06
C PRO A 14 -47.08 -5.12 -23.43
N ALA A 15 -46.61 -4.68 -24.61
CA ALA A 15 -46.77 -3.32 -25.13
C ALA A 15 -48.23 -2.90 -25.41
N SER A 16 -49.20 -3.81 -25.26
CA SER A 16 -50.62 -3.59 -25.52
C SER A 16 -51.42 -3.07 -24.32
N VAL A 17 -50.80 -2.93 -23.13
CA VAL A 17 -51.48 -2.46 -21.90
C VAL A 17 -50.83 -1.16 -21.43
N PRO A 18 -51.58 -0.07 -21.17
CA PRO A 18 -51.00 1.19 -20.68
C PRO A 18 -50.24 1.00 -19.35
N PRO A 19 -49.08 1.68 -19.14
CA PRO A 19 -48.26 1.56 -17.93
C PRO A 19 -49.03 1.76 -16.61
N GLU A 20 -50.01 2.65 -16.62
CA GLU A 20 -50.90 3.00 -15.50
C GLU A 20 -51.76 1.82 -15.03
N ARG A 21 -51.94 0.80 -15.87
CA ARG A 21 -52.66 -0.45 -15.53
C ARG A 21 -51.72 -1.61 -15.19
N GLN A 22 -50.41 -1.45 -15.42
CA GLN A 22 -49.40 -2.49 -15.18
C GLN A 22 -48.71 -2.36 -13.82
N LEU A 23 -48.68 -1.16 -13.24
CA LEU A 23 -48.10 -0.88 -11.92
C LEU A 23 -49.19 -0.36 -10.97
N ARG A 24 -49.28 -0.93 -9.75
CA ARG A 24 -50.10 -0.36 -8.66
C ARG A 24 -49.27 0.73 -7.98
N GLY A 25 -49.77 1.97 -7.89
CA GLY A 25 -49.09 3.09 -7.23
C GLY A 25 -49.08 4.39 -8.04
N SER A 26 -48.60 5.50 -7.46
CA SER A 26 -48.54 6.79 -8.15
C SER A 26 -47.27 6.91 -9.01
N LEU A 27 -47.42 6.97 -10.34
CA LEU A 27 -46.29 7.19 -11.27
C LEU A 27 -45.53 8.52 -11.03
N SER A 28 -46.11 9.44 -10.25
CA SER A 28 -45.48 10.71 -9.90
C SER A 28 -44.32 10.58 -8.90
N THR A 29 -44.30 9.53 -8.07
CA THR A 29 -43.21 9.27 -7.10
C THR A 29 -42.13 8.36 -7.68
N ALA A 30 -42.49 7.47 -8.61
CA ALA A 30 -41.57 6.55 -9.30
C ALA A 30 -41.16 7.01 -10.72
N PHE A 31 -40.93 8.33 -10.91
CA PHE A 31 -40.73 8.97 -12.23
C PHE A 31 -39.60 8.37 -13.08
N LEU A 32 -38.52 7.84 -12.47
CA LEU A 32 -37.43 7.19 -13.18
C LEU A 32 -37.86 5.86 -13.80
N ILE A 33 -38.47 4.99 -12.98
CA ILE A 33 -38.98 3.68 -13.42
C ILE A 33 -40.06 3.90 -14.47
N ALA A 34 -40.96 4.86 -14.23
CA ALA A 34 -42.03 5.22 -15.16
C ALA A 34 -41.51 5.63 -16.55
N SER A 35 -40.33 6.26 -16.63
CA SER A 35 -39.74 6.68 -17.91
C SER A 35 -39.18 5.53 -18.75
N LEU A 36 -39.00 4.34 -18.19
CA LEU A 36 -38.40 3.16 -18.83
C LEU A 36 -39.42 2.14 -19.35
N ILE A 37 -40.71 2.32 -19.05
CA ILE A 37 -41.73 1.30 -19.32
C ILE A 37 -42.06 1.20 -20.81
N ASP A 38 -42.25 2.34 -21.47
CA ASP A 38 -42.61 2.39 -22.89
C ASP A 38 -41.36 2.27 -23.78
N PRO A 39 -41.43 1.58 -24.93
CA PRO A 39 -40.30 1.52 -25.87
C PRO A 39 -39.98 2.90 -26.46
N ALA A 40 -38.72 3.12 -26.86
CA ALA A 40 -38.32 4.35 -27.53
C ALA A 40 -39.20 4.64 -28.77
N PRO A 41 -39.73 5.87 -28.91
CA PRO A 41 -40.56 6.26 -30.04
C PRO A 41 -39.70 6.51 -31.30
N PRO A 42 -40.23 6.25 -32.52
CA PRO A 42 -39.51 6.59 -33.75
C PRO A 42 -39.40 8.12 -33.92
N ALA A 43 -38.33 8.58 -34.57
CA ALA A 43 -38.13 10.00 -34.86
C ALA A 43 -39.25 10.55 -35.75
N ARG A 44 -39.64 11.82 -35.55
CA ARG A 44 -40.61 12.50 -36.44
C ARG A 44 -39.97 13.00 -37.75
N ASP A 45 -38.68 13.33 -37.75
CA ASP A 45 -37.98 13.77 -38.96
C ASP A 45 -37.40 12.56 -39.70
N SER A 46 -37.71 12.47 -41.00
CA SER A 46 -37.28 11.40 -41.91
C SER A 46 -35.75 11.22 -42.01
N ARG A 47 -34.97 12.19 -41.52
CA ARG A 47 -33.50 12.18 -41.56
C ARG A 47 -32.84 11.29 -40.50
N HIS A 48 -33.53 10.92 -39.41
CA HIS A 48 -32.91 10.24 -38.25
C HIS A 48 -33.73 9.06 -37.71
N THR A 49 -34.64 8.50 -38.51
CA THR A 49 -35.63 7.51 -38.07
C THR A 49 -35.01 6.23 -37.50
N SER A 50 -33.82 5.81 -37.96
CA SER A 50 -33.11 4.61 -37.46
C SER A 50 -32.25 4.87 -36.21
N ALA A 51 -31.70 6.07 -36.04
CA ALA A 51 -30.74 6.38 -34.98
C ALA A 51 -31.36 7.09 -33.76
N PHE A 52 -32.53 7.69 -33.91
CA PHE A 52 -33.23 8.36 -32.81
C PHE A 52 -33.67 7.42 -31.68
N PRO A 53 -34.18 6.19 -31.93
CA PRO A 53 -34.53 5.28 -30.84
C PRO A 53 -33.34 4.91 -29.97
N GLU A 54 -32.18 4.65 -30.58
CA GLU A 54 -30.93 4.36 -29.86
C GLU A 54 -30.43 5.57 -29.04
N TRP A 55 -30.50 6.77 -29.61
CA TRP A 55 -30.22 8.01 -28.89
C TRP A 55 -31.19 8.22 -27.71
N PHE A 56 -32.47 7.91 -27.88
CA PHE A 56 -33.49 8.06 -26.86
C PHE A 56 -33.26 7.12 -25.68
N GLU A 57 -32.85 5.88 -25.93
CA GLU A 57 -32.43 4.95 -24.88
C GLU A 57 -31.15 5.41 -24.19
N THR A 58 -30.21 5.99 -24.95
CA THR A 58 -28.99 6.57 -24.36
C THR A 58 -29.30 7.78 -23.46
N LEU A 59 -30.31 8.59 -23.81
CA LEU A 59 -30.81 9.68 -22.97
C LEU A 59 -31.42 9.16 -21.65
N ARG A 60 -32.15 8.03 -21.69
CA ARG A 60 -32.66 7.36 -20.49
C ARG A 60 -31.55 6.84 -19.59
N LEU A 61 -30.52 6.22 -20.16
CA LEU A 61 -29.32 5.80 -19.42
C LEU A 61 -28.59 7.00 -18.80
N TRP A 62 -28.52 8.12 -19.51
CA TRP A 62 -27.97 9.35 -18.97
C TRP A 62 -28.77 9.87 -17.76
N LEU A 63 -30.10 9.84 -17.81
CA LEU A 63 -30.98 10.21 -16.68
C LEU A 63 -30.79 9.28 -15.47
N LEU A 64 -30.59 7.99 -15.68
CA LEU A 64 -30.25 7.04 -14.62
C LEU A 64 -28.88 7.36 -13.99
N GLY A 65 -27.88 7.72 -14.80
CA GLY A 65 -26.59 8.19 -14.29
C GLY A 65 -26.71 9.47 -13.47
N GLN A 66 -27.55 10.42 -13.90
CA GLN A 66 -27.85 11.64 -13.14
C GLN A 66 -28.59 11.35 -11.82
N ALA A 67 -29.47 10.35 -11.80
CA ALA A 67 -30.13 9.87 -10.58
C ALA A 67 -29.11 9.26 -9.60
N TRP A 68 -28.21 8.42 -10.10
CA TRP A 68 -27.17 7.78 -9.31
C TRP A 68 -26.26 8.79 -8.62
N ILE A 69 -25.80 9.82 -9.34
CA ILE A 69 -24.96 10.89 -8.80
C ILE A 69 -25.65 11.61 -7.63
N ARG A 70 -26.96 11.83 -7.71
CA ARG A 70 -27.77 12.49 -6.68
C ARG A 70 -28.03 11.56 -5.49
N GLY A 71 -28.28 10.28 -5.74
CA GLY A 71 -28.39 9.25 -4.71
C GLY A 71 -27.13 9.15 -3.85
N LEU A 72 -25.94 9.24 -4.46
CA LEU A 72 -24.67 9.31 -3.72
C LEU A 72 -24.54 10.52 -2.80
N ARG A 73 -25.34 11.57 -3.01
CA ARG A 73 -25.40 12.79 -2.18
C ARG A 73 -26.57 12.77 -1.19
N GLY A 74 -27.35 11.68 -1.14
CA GLY A 74 -28.56 11.57 -0.31
C GLY A 74 -29.78 12.29 -0.88
N ASN A 75 -29.74 12.74 -2.14
CA ASN A 75 -30.87 13.35 -2.84
C ASN A 75 -31.56 12.30 -3.73
N TYR A 76 -32.56 11.62 -3.19
CA TYR A 76 -33.29 10.57 -3.90
C TYR A 76 -34.49 11.10 -4.71
N LEU A 77 -34.96 12.31 -4.41
CA LEU A 77 -36.09 12.97 -5.07
C LEU A 77 -35.65 14.35 -5.55
N ASP A 78 -35.42 14.50 -6.87
CA ASP A 78 -34.96 15.74 -7.47
C ASP A 78 -35.98 16.30 -8.47
N GLN A 79 -36.34 17.57 -8.29
CA GLN A 79 -37.35 18.27 -9.08
C GLN A 79 -36.95 18.46 -10.53
N ASN A 80 -35.66 18.71 -10.82
CA ASN A 80 -35.18 18.85 -12.19
C ASN A 80 -35.18 17.49 -12.88
N LEU A 81 -34.73 16.46 -12.16
CA LEU A 81 -34.70 15.08 -12.66
C LEU A 81 -36.10 14.62 -13.03
N ARG A 82 -37.05 14.79 -12.10
CA ARG A 82 -38.47 14.48 -12.29
C ARG A 82 -39.05 15.16 -13.54
N ALA A 83 -38.82 16.47 -13.70
CA ALA A 83 -39.34 17.23 -14.82
C ALA A 83 -38.85 16.69 -16.19
N VAL A 84 -37.58 16.29 -16.27
CA VAL A 84 -37.01 15.77 -17.52
C VAL A 84 -37.44 14.32 -17.77
N THR A 85 -37.47 13.48 -16.75
CA THR A 85 -37.97 12.09 -16.88
C THR A 85 -39.45 12.05 -17.25
N ASP A 86 -40.27 12.97 -16.75
CA ASP A 86 -41.68 13.07 -17.12
C ASP A 86 -41.84 13.45 -18.60
N ALA A 87 -41.03 14.38 -19.11
CA ALA A 87 -41.03 14.72 -20.53
C ALA A 87 -40.59 13.55 -21.41
N VAL A 88 -39.56 12.80 -21.00
CA VAL A 88 -39.11 11.57 -21.69
C VAL A 88 -40.19 10.50 -21.66
N ARG A 89 -40.86 10.31 -20.52
CA ARG A 89 -41.99 9.38 -20.39
C ARG A 89 -43.14 9.75 -21.32
N HIS A 90 -43.56 11.01 -21.33
CA HIS A 90 -44.64 11.47 -22.21
C HIS A 90 -44.28 11.33 -23.70
N ALA A 91 -43.03 11.61 -24.08
CA ALA A 91 -42.56 11.38 -25.43
C ALA A 91 -42.59 9.88 -25.81
N ALA A 92 -42.20 8.99 -24.89
CA ALA A 92 -42.28 7.54 -25.09
C ALA A 92 -43.73 7.04 -25.20
N GLY A 93 -44.63 7.62 -24.42
CA GLY A 93 -46.09 7.46 -24.55
C GLY A 93 -46.71 8.09 -25.80
N ARG A 94 -45.88 8.54 -26.75
CA ARG A 94 -46.25 9.12 -28.06
C ARG A 94 -46.99 10.44 -27.99
N ASP A 95 -46.78 11.23 -26.94
CA ASP A 95 -47.20 12.63 -26.91
C ASP A 95 -46.45 13.44 -27.99
N LEU A 96 -47.22 14.00 -28.93
CA LEU A 96 -46.69 14.67 -30.11
C LEU A 96 -45.90 15.95 -29.80
N GLY A 97 -46.19 16.62 -28.68
CA GLY A 97 -45.49 17.84 -28.26
C GLY A 97 -44.11 17.51 -27.70
N TRP A 98 -44.05 16.62 -26.71
CA TRP A 98 -42.80 16.22 -26.07
C TRP A 98 -41.85 15.49 -27.01
N LEU A 99 -42.40 14.64 -27.89
CA LEU A 99 -41.60 13.97 -28.92
C LEU A 99 -40.96 14.97 -29.91
N ARG A 100 -41.70 16.02 -30.28
CA ARG A 100 -41.17 17.11 -31.12
C ARG A 100 -40.04 17.84 -30.41
N LEU A 101 -40.22 18.21 -29.14
CA LEU A 101 -39.20 18.89 -28.35
C LEU A 101 -37.91 18.07 -28.26
N LEU A 102 -37.99 16.80 -27.84
CA LEU A 102 -36.80 15.95 -27.69
C LEU A 102 -36.11 15.65 -29.01
N SER A 103 -36.86 15.53 -30.11
CA SER A 103 -36.29 15.38 -31.45
C SER A 103 -35.38 16.55 -31.85
N THR A 104 -35.66 17.78 -31.37
CA THR A 104 -34.79 18.95 -31.64
C THR A 104 -33.47 18.93 -30.85
N LEU A 105 -33.37 18.09 -29.81
CA LEU A 105 -32.17 17.94 -28.99
C LEU A 105 -31.23 16.86 -29.51
N TYR A 106 -31.62 16.14 -30.57
CA TYR A 106 -30.86 15.06 -31.14
C TYR A 106 -29.47 15.53 -31.63
N GLU A 107 -28.45 14.88 -31.10
CA GLU A 107 -27.05 14.90 -31.51
C GLU A 107 -26.46 13.55 -31.07
N PRO A 108 -25.71 12.84 -31.93
CA PRO A 108 -25.08 11.58 -31.54
C PRO A 108 -24.29 11.74 -30.24
N PHE A 109 -24.58 10.89 -29.26
CA PHE A 109 -23.89 10.95 -27.98
C PHE A 109 -22.43 10.50 -28.15
N SER A 110 -21.54 11.21 -27.47
CA SER A 110 -20.14 10.80 -27.28
C SER A 110 -20.07 9.57 -26.38
N THR A 111 -18.95 8.86 -26.43
CA THR A 111 -18.68 7.70 -25.56
C THR A 111 -18.51 8.08 -24.08
N ASP A 112 -18.39 9.36 -23.74
CA ASP A 112 -18.24 9.86 -22.38
C ASP A 112 -19.46 10.64 -21.84
N PHE A 113 -19.78 10.41 -20.56
CA PHE A 113 -20.95 10.96 -19.87
C PHE A 113 -20.95 12.50 -19.73
N GLU A 114 -19.78 13.11 -19.55
CA GLU A 114 -19.63 14.57 -19.40
C GLU A 114 -19.81 15.30 -20.73
N SER A 115 -19.27 14.78 -21.83
CA SER A 115 -19.50 15.36 -23.16
C SER A 115 -20.95 15.19 -23.59
N SER A 116 -21.62 14.08 -23.24
CA SER A 116 -23.06 13.91 -23.40
C SER A 116 -23.86 14.95 -22.61
N SER A 117 -23.46 15.23 -21.37
CA SER A 117 -24.05 16.31 -20.55
C SER A 117 -23.85 17.68 -21.20
N ASN A 118 -22.64 17.98 -21.69
CA ASN A 118 -22.34 19.24 -22.37
C ASN A 118 -23.11 19.38 -23.70
N ALA A 119 -23.29 18.30 -24.47
CA ALA A 119 -24.07 18.30 -25.70
C ALA A 119 -25.54 18.63 -25.43
N LEU A 120 -26.18 17.92 -24.50
CA LEU A 120 -27.56 18.18 -24.08
C LEU A 120 -27.75 19.62 -23.58
N ARG A 121 -26.80 20.12 -22.78
CA ARG A 121 -26.82 21.50 -22.29
C ARG A 121 -26.78 22.50 -23.44
N ARG A 122 -25.83 22.35 -24.37
CA ARG A 122 -25.67 23.27 -25.51
C ARG A 122 -26.92 23.28 -26.38
N LYS A 123 -27.48 22.10 -26.68
CA LYS A 123 -28.70 21.96 -27.49
C LYS A 123 -29.92 22.56 -26.81
N ALA A 124 -30.10 22.33 -25.52
CA ALA A 124 -31.18 22.95 -24.75
C ALA A 124 -31.06 24.48 -24.67
N GLN A 125 -29.84 25.00 -24.49
CA GLN A 125 -29.57 26.45 -24.51
C GLN A 125 -29.85 27.06 -25.89
N ALA A 126 -29.39 26.42 -26.97
CA ALA A 126 -29.66 26.86 -28.32
C ALA A 126 -31.16 26.85 -28.62
N ARG A 127 -31.90 25.83 -28.16
CA ARG A 127 -33.35 25.74 -28.36
C ARG A 127 -34.13 26.82 -27.62
N LEU A 128 -33.69 27.22 -26.43
CA LEU A 128 -34.27 28.33 -25.65
C LEU A 128 -34.03 29.70 -26.29
N LEU A 129 -32.96 29.85 -27.08
CA LEU A 129 -32.57 31.10 -27.73
C LEU A 129 -33.11 31.25 -29.16
N ALA A 130 -33.65 30.17 -29.75
CA ALA A 130 -34.21 30.19 -31.10
C ALA A 130 -35.55 30.94 -31.14
N SER A 131 -35.64 32.00 -31.96
CA SER A 131 -36.78 32.92 -32.03
C SER A 131 -37.98 32.41 -32.83
N ASP A 132 -37.82 31.31 -33.59
CA ASP A 132 -38.74 30.95 -34.69
C ASP A 132 -39.90 30.01 -34.31
N GLU A 133 -40.01 29.54 -33.06
CA GLU A 133 -41.15 28.72 -32.60
C GLU A 133 -41.55 29.06 -31.15
N GLU A 134 -42.84 29.30 -30.89
CA GLU A 134 -43.37 29.55 -29.55
C GLU A 134 -43.26 28.31 -28.65
N LEU A 135 -42.24 28.28 -27.76
CA LEU A 135 -42.14 27.28 -26.70
C LEU A 135 -43.16 27.55 -25.59
N SER A 136 -43.95 26.54 -25.24
CA SER A 136 -44.87 26.58 -24.11
C SER A 136 -44.11 26.72 -22.77
N GLY A 137 -44.80 27.21 -21.74
CA GLY A 137 -44.22 27.35 -20.40
C GLY A 137 -43.72 26.02 -19.81
N ALA A 138 -44.32 24.89 -20.19
CA ALA A 138 -43.88 23.56 -19.76
C ALA A 138 -42.57 23.13 -20.44
N GLU A 139 -42.45 23.34 -21.76
CA GLU A 139 -41.24 23.01 -22.52
C GLU A 139 -40.05 23.85 -22.05
N ARG A 140 -40.26 25.15 -21.78
CA ARG A 140 -39.21 26.02 -21.20
C ARG A 140 -38.71 25.50 -19.85
N ARG A 141 -39.63 25.06 -18.97
CA ARG A 141 -39.26 24.48 -17.66
C ARG A 141 -38.41 23.23 -17.81
N VAL A 142 -38.76 22.34 -18.74
CA VAL A 142 -38.00 21.10 -19.01
C VAL A 142 -36.62 21.40 -19.59
N LEU A 143 -36.50 22.35 -20.52
CA LEU A 143 -35.20 22.76 -21.06
C LEU A 143 -34.30 23.38 -19.98
N HIS A 144 -34.85 24.21 -19.09
CA HIS A 144 -34.11 24.73 -17.93
C HIS A 144 -33.70 23.63 -16.95
N ALA A 145 -34.60 22.69 -16.65
CA ALA A 145 -34.30 21.53 -15.81
C ALA A 145 -33.17 20.67 -16.42
N LEU A 146 -33.20 20.42 -17.73
CA LEU A 146 -32.16 19.67 -18.44
C LEU A 146 -30.80 20.39 -18.38
N ILE A 147 -30.78 21.72 -18.53
CA ILE A 147 -29.55 22.52 -18.38
C ILE A 147 -28.97 22.39 -16.97
N ARG A 148 -29.82 22.44 -15.94
CA ARG A 148 -29.42 22.31 -14.53
C ARG A 148 -28.91 20.90 -14.23
N LEU A 149 -29.60 19.86 -14.72
CA LEU A 149 -29.14 18.47 -14.62
C LEU A 149 -27.77 18.29 -15.28
N ALA A 150 -27.59 18.83 -16.49
CA ALA A 150 -26.34 18.75 -17.23
C ALA A 150 -25.20 19.59 -16.62
N ARG A 151 -25.50 20.53 -15.72
CA ARG A 151 -24.53 21.24 -14.88
C ARG A 151 -24.28 20.56 -13.54
N ASN A 152 -24.93 19.41 -13.30
CA ASN A 152 -24.89 18.68 -12.05
C ASN A 152 -25.40 19.51 -10.84
N GLU A 153 -26.38 20.37 -11.10
CA GLU A 153 -27.08 21.16 -10.08
C GLU A 153 -28.23 20.33 -9.47
N ASP A 154 -28.36 20.38 -8.15
CA ASP A 154 -29.35 19.61 -7.38
C ASP A 154 -30.58 20.48 -7.04
N ALA A 155 -31.77 19.90 -7.06
CA ALA A 155 -33.03 20.52 -6.63
C ALA A 155 -33.87 19.51 -5.84
N PRO A 156 -33.51 19.22 -4.57
CA PRO A 156 -34.21 18.24 -3.76
C PRO A 156 -35.69 18.63 -3.52
N ILE A 157 -36.56 17.62 -3.53
CA ILE A 157 -37.98 17.75 -3.14
C ILE A 157 -38.08 17.44 -1.65
N GLU A 158 -38.58 18.39 -0.85
CA GLU A 158 -38.88 18.14 0.57
C GLU A 158 -40.03 17.12 0.66
N ALA A 159 -39.75 15.92 1.18
CA ALA A 159 -40.79 14.93 1.42
C ALA A 159 -41.63 15.33 2.64
N ALA A 160 -42.96 15.39 2.49
CA ALA A 160 -43.88 15.40 3.64
C ALA A 160 -43.77 14.05 4.39
N SER A 161 -44.00 14.08 5.71
CA SER A 161 -43.89 12.88 6.58
C SER A 161 -44.64 11.68 5.99
N PRO A 162 -44.04 10.48 5.99
CA PRO A 162 -44.53 9.35 5.23
C PRO A 162 -45.61 8.58 6.00
N GLU A 163 -46.88 8.84 5.67
CA GLU A 163 -47.94 7.85 5.88
C GLU A 163 -48.35 7.31 4.50
N GLY A 164 -47.89 6.09 4.18
CA GLY A 164 -48.56 5.22 3.21
C GLY A 164 -48.05 5.17 1.76
N ASP A 165 -46.75 5.02 1.50
CA ASP A 165 -46.27 4.64 0.15
C ASP A 165 -45.68 3.20 0.18
N GLU A 166 -46.38 2.25 -0.47
CA GLU A 166 -46.13 0.79 -0.42
C GLU A 166 -44.87 0.32 -1.19
N PHE A 167 -44.08 1.22 -1.78
CA PHE A 167 -42.84 0.89 -2.51
C PHE A 167 -41.59 1.26 -1.72
N HIS A 168 -41.41 0.68 -0.54
CA HIS A 168 -40.11 0.69 0.13
C HIS A 168 -39.19 -0.37 -0.50
N VAL A 169 -38.43 0.03 -1.52
CA VAL A 169 -37.15 -0.64 -1.79
C VAL A 169 -36.25 -0.28 -0.61
N GLN A 170 -35.99 -1.24 0.29
CA GLN A 170 -34.88 -1.15 1.23
C GLN A 170 -33.58 -1.14 0.42
N VAL A 171 -33.18 0.03 -0.06
CA VAL A 171 -31.80 0.25 -0.49
C VAL A 171 -30.98 0.17 0.80
N PRO A 172 -29.97 -0.73 0.91
CA PRO A 172 -29.13 -0.78 2.09
C PRO A 172 -28.48 0.59 2.29
N THR A 173 -28.94 1.34 3.30
CA THR A 173 -28.39 2.63 3.70
C THR A 173 -27.05 2.45 4.43
N ARG A 174 -26.16 1.63 3.87
CA ARG A 174 -24.76 1.46 4.29
C ARG A 174 -23.81 1.98 3.22
N PHE A 175 -24.01 3.22 2.78
CA PHE A 175 -22.89 4.05 2.35
C PHE A 175 -22.73 5.17 3.38
N SER A 176 -22.23 4.80 4.57
CA SER A 176 -21.62 5.78 5.46
C SER A 176 -20.57 6.54 4.64
N ARG A 177 -20.72 7.86 4.64
CA ARG A 177 -19.76 8.83 4.15
C ARG A 177 -18.41 8.53 4.82
N ARG A 178 -17.58 7.71 4.18
CA ARG A 178 -16.17 7.55 4.53
C ARG A 178 -15.48 8.84 4.09
N ASP A 179 -14.99 9.61 5.05
CA ASP A 179 -13.80 10.42 4.80
C ASP A 179 -12.68 9.45 4.42
N GLY A 180 -12.24 9.53 3.16
CA GLY A 180 -11.19 8.67 2.60
C GLY A 180 -11.69 7.77 1.48
N ALA A 181 -11.43 8.21 0.25
CA ALA A 181 -11.26 7.42 -0.98
C ALA A 181 -11.93 6.03 -1.00
N SER A 182 -13.18 5.96 -1.47
CA SER A 182 -13.68 4.71 -2.06
C SER A 182 -13.21 4.65 -3.52
N PRO A 183 -12.61 3.55 -3.99
CA PRO A 183 -12.29 3.38 -5.41
C PRO A 183 -13.62 3.26 -6.16
N THR A 184 -13.87 4.18 -7.09
CA THR A 184 -14.91 4.03 -8.09
C THR A 184 -14.61 2.77 -8.89
N HIS A 185 -15.53 1.81 -8.88
CA HIS A 185 -15.48 0.63 -9.74
C HIS A 185 -15.37 1.10 -11.20
N ALA A 186 -14.23 0.82 -11.83
CA ALA A 186 -14.10 0.91 -13.26
C ALA A 186 -14.86 -0.28 -13.87
N LEU A 187 -15.88 -0.01 -14.67
CA LEU A 187 -16.45 -1.00 -15.58
C LEU A 187 -15.35 -1.48 -16.54
N PRO A 188 -15.30 -2.78 -16.90
CA PRO A 188 -14.28 -3.32 -17.79
C PRO A 188 -14.61 -2.98 -19.24
N GLY A 189 -13.60 -2.49 -19.96
CA GLY A 189 -13.66 -2.27 -21.41
C GLY A 189 -13.31 -0.84 -21.80
N LEU A 190 -12.04 -0.45 -21.68
CA LEU A 190 -11.54 0.77 -22.32
C LEU A 190 -10.02 0.68 -22.55
N GLU A 191 -9.71 0.71 -23.85
CA GLU A 191 -8.51 1.19 -24.54
C GLU A 191 -7.12 0.89 -23.96
N GLU A 192 -6.33 0.21 -24.80
CA GLU A 192 -4.88 0.14 -24.75
C GLU A 192 -4.28 1.55 -24.66
N SER A 193 -3.90 1.96 -23.45
CA SER A 193 -3.09 3.16 -23.25
C SER A 193 -1.63 2.72 -23.12
N ASP A 194 -0.82 3.01 -24.13
CA ASP A 194 0.65 2.93 -24.14
C ASP A 194 1.32 3.90 -23.14
N SER A 195 0.58 4.34 -22.11
CA SER A 195 1.07 5.27 -21.10
C SER A 195 1.95 4.52 -20.10
N ASP A 196 3.23 4.38 -20.43
CA ASP A 196 4.22 3.83 -19.53
C ASP A 196 4.37 4.70 -18.26
N LEU A 197 4.37 4.06 -17.08
CA LEU A 197 4.81 4.71 -15.85
C LEU A 197 6.31 4.93 -15.93
N VAL A 198 6.72 6.19 -15.76
CA VAL A 198 8.12 6.54 -15.56
C VAL A 198 8.28 6.92 -14.10
N ILE A 199 9.10 6.17 -13.36
CA ILE A 199 9.48 6.56 -12.00
C ILE A 199 10.59 7.60 -12.11
N ASP A 200 10.34 8.79 -11.58
CA ASP A 200 11.37 9.82 -11.43
C ASP A 200 12.19 9.48 -10.18
N LEU A 201 13.22 8.64 -10.36
CA LEU A 201 14.18 8.35 -9.31
C LEU A 201 15.18 9.52 -9.29
N GLY A 202 15.08 10.39 -8.28
CA GLY A 202 16.13 11.37 -8.00
C GLY A 202 17.50 10.70 -7.87
N GLU A 203 18.57 11.46 -8.10
CA GLU A 203 19.96 10.99 -8.28
C GLU A 203 20.55 10.13 -7.15
N SER A 204 19.84 9.91 -6.04
CA SER A 204 20.22 8.92 -5.03
C SER A 204 19.00 8.23 -4.40
N PRO A 205 18.95 6.88 -4.37
CA PRO A 205 17.91 6.11 -3.67
C PRO A 205 17.92 6.30 -2.13
N ASP A 206 18.97 6.95 -1.61
CA ASP A 206 19.20 7.22 -0.19
C ASP A 206 18.67 8.59 0.26
N VAL A 207 18.16 9.42 -0.65
CA VAL A 207 17.46 10.66 -0.27
C VAL A 207 16.04 10.29 0.19
N ASP A 208 15.59 10.88 1.29
CA ASP A 208 14.21 10.85 1.83
C ASP A 208 13.19 11.53 0.87
N ALA A 209 13.21 11.15 -0.41
CA ALA A 209 12.30 11.59 -1.43
C ALA A 209 11.06 10.68 -1.41
N GLN A 210 9.89 11.31 -1.38
CA GLN A 210 8.63 10.62 -1.60
C GLN A 210 8.70 9.98 -2.99
N ARG A 211 8.45 8.67 -3.08
CA ARG A 211 8.49 7.95 -4.35
C ARG A 211 7.24 8.28 -5.13
N VAL A 212 7.43 8.86 -6.30
CA VAL A 212 6.34 9.30 -7.16
C VAL A 212 6.66 8.82 -8.58
N ALA A 213 5.72 8.14 -9.21
CA ALA A 213 5.80 7.88 -10.63
C ALA A 213 5.04 8.97 -11.37
N TYR A 214 5.38 9.20 -12.63
CA TYR A 214 4.54 9.99 -13.50
C TYR A 214 4.15 9.20 -14.74
N PHE A 215 3.04 9.60 -15.34
CA PHE A 215 2.64 9.17 -16.67
C PHE A 215 2.18 10.38 -17.46
N LEU A 216 2.14 10.23 -18.77
CA LEU A 216 1.58 11.21 -19.70
C LEU A 216 0.16 10.76 -20.05
N GLY A 217 -0.83 11.56 -19.63
CA GLY A 217 -2.23 11.35 -20.01
C GLY A 217 -2.55 11.90 -21.39
N LYS A 218 -3.69 11.49 -21.97
CA LYS A 218 -4.14 11.98 -23.28
C LYS A 218 -4.48 13.47 -23.17
N ALA A 219 -4.22 14.23 -24.25
CA ALA A 219 -4.45 15.68 -24.27
C ALA A 219 -5.91 16.08 -23.97
N ALA A 220 -6.87 15.22 -24.32
CA ALA A 220 -8.30 15.43 -24.11
C ALA A 220 -8.75 15.16 -22.65
N GLU A 221 -7.96 14.48 -21.83
CA GLU A 221 -8.38 14.06 -20.49
C GLU A 221 -8.48 15.23 -19.51
N THR A 222 -9.58 15.25 -18.76
CA THR A 222 -9.75 16.14 -17.60
C THR A 222 -8.79 15.74 -16.47
N PRO A 223 -8.50 16.64 -15.52
CA PRO A 223 -7.71 16.31 -14.34
C PRO A 223 -8.27 15.13 -13.53
N ALA A 224 -9.60 14.98 -13.47
CA ALA A 224 -10.26 13.87 -12.77
C ALA A 224 -10.05 12.53 -13.49
N GLN A 225 -10.24 12.49 -14.82
CA GLN A 225 -9.97 11.30 -15.63
C GLN A 225 -8.51 10.86 -15.53
N ARG A 226 -7.57 11.80 -15.52
CA ARG A 226 -6.15 11.50 -15.28
C ARG A 226 -5.89 10.93 -13.89
N SER A 227 -6.52 11.47 -12.86
CA SER A 227 -6.38 10.90 -11.51
C SER A 227 -6.86 9.44 -11.45
N ILE A 228 -8.00 9.14 -12.10
CA ILE A 228 -8.53 7.77 -12.20
C ILE A 228 -7.59 6.86 -13.00
N THR A 229 -7.09 7.35 -14.14
CA THR A 229 -6.13 6.62 -14.99
C THR A 229 -4.88 6.27 -14.21
N GLY A 230 -4.29 7.25 -13.50
CA GLY A 230 -3.11 7.02 -12.69
C GLY A 230 -3.33 6.00 -11.55
N LYS A 231 -4.48 6.06 -10.87
CA LYS A 231 -4.84 5.05 -9.85
C LYS A 231 -5.03 3.65 -10.47
N THR A 232 -5.63 3.57 -11.65
CA THR A 232 -5.84 2.30 -12.36
C THR A 232 -4.50 1.68 -12.74
N ILE A 233 -3.58 2.48 -13.28
CA ILE A 233 -2.23 2.02 -13.63
C ILE A 233 -1.49 1.55 -12.36
N LEU A 234 -1.60 2.27 -11.24
CA LEU A 234 -1.00 1.88 -9.96
C LEU A 234 -1.54 0.53 -9.45
N LEU A 235 -2.86 0.36 -9.42
CA LEU A 235 -3.50 -0.88 -8.96
C LEU A 235 -3.09 -2.08 -9.82
N ARG A 236 -3.07 -1.90 -11.15
CA ARG A 236 -2.64 -2.93 -12.09
C ARG A 236 -1.16 -3.29 -11.90
N SER A 237 -0.30 -2.28 -11.70
CA SER A 237 1.12 -2.50 -11.43
C SER A 237 1.34 -3.26 -10.13
N ASN A 238 0.54 -3.00 -9.10
CA ASN A 238 0.59 -3.74 -7.83
C ASN A 238 0.12 -5.19 -8.01
N GLU A 239 -0.97 -5.42 -8.75
CA GLU A 239 -1.45 -6.78 -9.07
C GLU A 239 -0.37 -7.59 -9.79
N PHE A 240 0.30 -7.00 -10.78
CA PHE A 240 1.40 -7.66 -11.49
C PHE A 240 2.59 -7.98 -10.60
N GLY A 241 2.95 -7.08 -9.69
CA GLY A 241 4.06 -7.27 -8.75
C GLY A 241 3.82 -8.37 -7.71
N GLN A 242 2.57 -8.82 -7.53
CA GLN A 242 2.21 -9.88 -6.59
C GLN A 242 2.36 -11.29 -7.15
N TYR A 243 2.44 -11.44 -8.48
CA TYR A 243 2.53 -12.75 -9.14
C TYR A 243 1.50 -13.76 -8.62
N LEU A 244 0.26 -13.30 -8.38
CA LEU A 244 -0.82 -14.14 -7.86
C LEU A 244 -1.02 -15.35 -8.78
N PRO A 245 -1.26 -16.57 -8.26
CA PRO A 245 -1.45 -17.74 -9.10
C PRO A 245 -2.69 -17.66 -10.00
N TRP A 246 -3.66 -16.83 -9.63
CA TRP A 246 -4.87 -16.55 -10.38
C TRP A 246 -5.10 -15.05 -10.46
N SER A 247 -4.99 -14.49 -11.66
CA SER A 247 -5.26 -13.08 -11.95
C SER A 247 -5.92 -12.98 -13.31
N TRP A 248 -6.80 -11.98 -13.48
CA TRP A 248 -7.42 -11.71 -14.77
C TRP A 248 -6.38 -11.39 -15.86
N HIS A 249 -5.22 -10.87 -15.50
CA HIS A 249 -4.20 -10.47 -16.47
C HIS A 249 -3.13 -11.53 -16.73
N GLN A 250 -3.25 -12.71 -16.13
CA GLN A 250 -2.35 -13.84 -16.35
C GLN A 250 -3.00 -14.91 -17.23
N LEU A 251 -2.16 -15.69 -17.91
CA LEU A 251 -2.61 -16.87 -18.66
C LEU A 251 -2.99 -17.99 -17.69
N THR A 252 -4.14 -18.61 -17.93
CA THR A 252 -4.51 -19.86 -17.25
C THR A 252 -3.66 -21.02 -17.77
N PRO A 253 -3.54 -22.12 -17.00
CA PRO A 253 -2.84 -23.32 -17.48
C PRO A 253 -3.41 -23.87 -18.80
N GLN A 254 -4.73 -23.79 -19.01
CA GLN A 254 -5.35 -24.23 -20.26
C GLN A 254 -4.94 -23.35 -21.44
N GLU A 255 -4.98 -22.02 -21.27
CA GLU A 255 -4.58 -21.08 -22.33
C GLU A 255 -3.10 -21.21 -22.68
N ARG A 256 -2.23 -21.42 -21.67
CA ARG A 256 -0.81 -21.66 -21.92
C ARG A 256 -0.61 -22.94 -22.75
N THR A 257 -1.28 -24.03 -22.38
CA THR A 257 -1.23 -25.29 -23.13
C THR A 257 -1.74 -25.12 -24.56
N ALA A 258 -2.80 -24.35 -24.77
CA ALA A 258 -3.35 -24.08 -26.10
C ALA A 258 -2.41 -23.23 -26.96
N ILE A 259 -1.77 -22.23 -26.37
CA ILE A 259 -0.74 -21.41 -27.03
C ILE A 259 0.46 -22.29 -27.41
N ASP A 260 0.98 -23.10 -26.49
CA ASP A 260 2.13 -23.98 -26.73
C ASP A 260 1.82 -25.00 -27.85
N ALA A 261 0.62 -25.61 -27.83
CA ALA A 261 0.18 -26.53 -28.88
C ALA A 261 0.03 -25.84 -30.24
N TRP A 262 -0.46 -24.60 -30.26
CA TRP A 262 -0.53 -23.81 -31.49
C TRP A 262 0.86 -23.46 -32.02
N LEU A 263 1.78 -22.98 -31.17
CA LEU A 263 3.16 -22.69 -31.58
C LEU A 263 3.85 -23.94 -32.14
N GLU A 264 3.65 -25.10 -31.50
CA GLU A 264 4.17 -26.39 -31.97
C GLU A 264 3.64 -26.74 -33.37
N SER A 265 2.35 -26.49 -33.63
CA SER A 265 1.73 -26.74 -34.94
C SER A 265 2.30 -25.87 -36.08
N GLN A 266 2.94 -24.75 -35.74
CA GLN A 266 3.48 -23.80 -36.72
C GLN A 266 4.98 -24.00 -37.01
N ARG A 267 5.67 -24.94 -36.36
CA ARG A 267 7.11 -25.18 -36.57
C ARG A 267 7.48 -25.49 -38.02
N GLU A 268 6.63 -26.24 -38.72
CA GLU A 268 6.79 -26.57 -40.15
C GLU A 268 5.89 -25.69 -41.05
N GLY A 269 5.20 -24.71 -40.45
CA GLY A 269 4.30 -23.81 -41.16
C GLY A 269 5.04 -22.70 -41.90
N PHE A 270 4.39 -22.12 -42.90
CA PHE A 270 4.91 -20.98 -43.66
C PHE A 270 3.83 -19.90 -43.80
N GLY A 271 4.26 -18.65 -44.04
CA GLY A 271 3.36 -17.52 -44.26
C GLY A 271 2.99 -16.76 -42.98
N GLN A 272 1.86 -16.04 -43.02
CA GLN A 272 1.49 -15.06 -42.00
C GLN A 272 1.20 -15.68 -40.63
N ASP A 273 0.57 -16.87 -40.59
CA ASP A 273 0.26 -17.58 -39.34
C ASP A 273 1.53 -18.11 -38.65
N ALA A 274 2.55 -18.52 -39.42
CA ALA A 274 3.87 -18.88 -38.89
C ALA A 274 4.65 -17.65 -38.39
N LEU A 275 4.56 -16.52 -39.10
CA LEU A 275 5.19 -15.27 -38.69
C LEU A 275 4.60 -14.72 -37.38
N ILE A 276 3.27 -14.72 -37.22
CA ILE A 276 2.64 -14.28 -35.98
C ILE A 276 2.91 -15.26 -34.82
N ALA A 277 3.06 -16.56 -35.09
CA ALA A 277 3.55 -17.54 -34.12
C ALA A 277 4.98 -17.22 -33.68
N ALA A 278 5.87 -16.88 -34.61
CA ALA A 278 7.24 -16.47 -34.29
C ALA A 278 7.30 -15.20 -33.43
N LEU A 279 6.54 -14.16 -33.78
CA LEU A 279 6.44 -12.93 -32.98
C LEU A 279 5.84 -13.19 -31.59
N THR A 280 4.87 -14.10 -31.49
CA THR A 280 4.27 -14.51 -30.21
C THR A 280 5.27 -15.27 -29.36
N TRP A 281 6.04 -16.19 -29.93
CA TRP A 281 7.11 -16.88 -29.22
C TRP A 281 8.16 -15.90 -28.69
N ILE A 282 8.59 -14.93 -29.51
CA ILE A 282 9.49 -13.85 -29.08
C ILE A 282 8.90 -13.06 -27.89
N ALA A 283 7.60 -12.76 -27.91
CA ALA A 283 6.91 -12.08 -26.82
C ALA A 283 6.99 -12.87 -25.50
N LEU A 284 6.78 -14.19 -25.57
CA LEU A 284 6.82 -15.08 -24.41
C LEU A 284 8.22 -15.19 -23.80
N VAL A 285 9.26 -15.38 -24.61
CA VAL A 285 10.64 -15.59 -24.11
C VAL A 285 11.33 -14.29 -23.66
N THR A 286 10.92 -13.15 -24.21
CA THR A 286 11.50 -11.84 -23.81
C THR A 286 10.74 -11.18 -22.67
N GLY A 287 9.48 -11.56 -22.44
CA GLY A 287 8.60 -10.89 -21.48
C GLY A 287 8.05 -9.55 -21.98
N TYR A 288 7.80 -9.42 -23.28
CA TYR A 288 7.28 -8.19 -23.90
C TYR A 288 5.89 -8.44 -24.47
N SER A 289 5.05 -7.40 -24.50
CA SER A 289 3.80 -7.49 -25.26
C SER A 289 4.11 -7.62 -26.76
N LEU A 290 3.20 -8.25 -27.50
CA LEU A 290 3.36 -8.39 -28.95
C LEU A 290 3.57 -7.03 -29.64
N THR A 291 2.85 -5.99 -29.19
CA THR A 291 2.99 -4.62 -29.70
C THR A 291 4.42 -4.08 -29.51
N ARG A 292 5.08 -4.39 -28.39
CA ARG A 292 6.46 -3.97 -28.15
C ARG A 292 7.47 -4.80 -28.94
N VAL A 293 7.23 -6.11 -29.07
CA VAL A 293 8.05 -6.99 -29.93
C VAL A 293 8.06 -6.47 -31.36
N CYS A 294 6.91 -6.07 -31.91
CA CYS A 294 6.83 -5.48 -33.24
C CYS A 294 7.73 -4.22 -33.40
N ASN A 295 8.07 -3.55 -32.30
CA ASN A 295 8.94 -2.37 -32.31
C ASN A 295 10.43 -2.67 -32.07
N PHE A 296 10.83 -3.93 -31.87
CA PHE A 296 12.25 -4.27 -31.73
C PHE A 296 13.01 -3.92 -33.01
N GLY A 297 14.15 -3.27 -32.84
CA GLY A 297 15.02 -2.89 -33.96
C GLY A 297 15.83 -4.07 -34.49
N ILE A 298 16.40 -3.88 -35.68
CA ILE A 298 17.32 -4.82 -36.31
C ILE A 298 18.71 -4.18 -36.38
N GLY A 299 19.74 -4.89 -35.94
CA GLY A 299 21.10 -4.34 -35.84
C GLY A 299 22.19 -5.40 -35.70
N GLY A 300 23.45 -4.95 -35.63
CA GLY A 300 24.61 -5.82 -35.42
C GLY A 300 25.17 -5.79 -33.99
N ASP A 301 24.85 -4.75 -33.20
CA ASP A 301 25.43 -4.53 -31.86
C ASP A 301 24.33 -4.30 -30.82
N ALA A 302 24.56 -4.81 -29.60
CA ALA A 302 23.63 -4.63 -28.49
C ALA A 302 23.60 -3.18 -27.99
N HIS A 303 22.46 -2.51 -28.19
CA HIS A 303 22.24 -1.16 -27.67
C HIS A 303 20.85 -1.01 -27.04
N GLY A 304 20.83 -0.81 -25.72
CA GLY A 304 19.60 -0.54 -24.99
C GLY A 304 18.76 -1.80 -24.81
N ASP A 305 17.58 -1.82 -25.43
CA ASP A 305 16.61 -2.91 -25.31
C ASP A 305 16.83 -4.02 -26.35
N TRP A 306 16.01 -5.08 -26.35
CA TRP A 306 16.09 -6.20 -27.28
C TRP A 306 16.09 -5.75 -28.75
N GLN A 307 17.05 -6.28 -29.50
CA GLN A 307 17.19 -6.10 -30.94
C GLN A 307 17.44 -7.45 -31.62
N LEU A 308 16.96 -7.59 -32.85
CA LEU A 308 17.19 -8.75 -33.68
C LEU A 308 18.51 -8.58 -34.44
N SER A 309 19.32 -9.63 -34.43
CA SER A 309 20.52 -9.74 -35.25
C SER A 309 20.22 -9.64 -36.75
N THR A 310 21.17 -9.08 -37.51
CA THR A 310 21.08 -9.05 -38.98
C THR A 310 21.05 -10.44 -39.62
N GLU A 311 21.52 -11.46 -38.91
CA GLU A 311 21.52 -12.87 -39.36
C GLU A 311 20.22 -13.62 -39.02
N LEU A 312 19.32 -12.95 -38.28
CA LEU A 312 18.02 -13.46 -37.80
C LEU A 312 18.14 -14.71 -36.91
N ASP A 313 19.28 -14.92 -36.26
CA ASP A 313 19.60 -16.11 -35.47
C ASP A 313 19.58 -15.85 -33.95
N ALA A 314 19.64 -14.59 -33.54
CA ALA A 314 19.68 -14.20 -32.13
C ALA A 314 18.99 -12.86 -31.85
N LEU A 315 18.51 -12.72 -30.62
CA LEU A 315 18.13 -11.44 -30.00
C LEU A 315 19.20 -11.04 -29.01
N PHE A 316 19.55 -9.75 -28.95
CA PHE A 316 20.51 -9.24 -27.96
C PHE A 316 20.00 -7.96 -27.30
N ARG A 317 20.41 -7.74 -26.04
CA ARG A 317 20.14 -6.49 -25.30
C ARG A 317 21.29 -6.12 -24.37
N THR A 318 21.33 -4.85 -23.97
CA THR A 318 22.07 -4.47 -22.76
C THR A 318 21.23 -4.87 -21.54
N PRO A 319 21.79 -5.56 -20.52
CA PRO A 319 21.04 -5.95 -19.34
C PRO A 319 20.37 -4.73 -18.67
N PRO A 320 19.05 -4.77 -18.38
CA PRO A 320 18.38 -3.65 -17.74
C PRO A 320 18.98 -3.45 -16.34
N ARG A 321 19.45 -2.23 -16.08
CA ARG A 321 20.00 -1.84 -14.79
C ARG A 321 19.35 -0.54 -14.34
N PRO A 322 19.25 -0.33 -13.01
CA PRO A 322 18.73 0.93 -12.50
C PRO A 322 19.52 2.15 -12.99
N SER A 323 18.81 3.25 -13.25
CA SER A 323 19.28 4.42 -14.02
C SER A 323 20.23 5.39 -13.29
N TYR A 324 20.48 5.23 -11.99
CA TYR A 324 21.36 6.12 -11.23
C TYR A 324 22.84 5.81 -11.53
N MET A 325 23.39 6.41 -12.58
CA MET A 325 24.78 6.25 -12.95
C MET A 325 25.59 7.51 -12.71
N ARG A 326 26.46 7.46 -11.69
CA ARG A 326 27.78 8.09 -11.76
C ARG A 326 28.79 7.01 -12.12
N GLU A 327 29.81 7.37 -12.88
CA GLU A 327 30.97 6.49 -13.03
C GLU A 327 31.58 6.19 -11.66
N LEU A 328 31.84 4.91 -11.39
CA LEU A 328 32.47 4.50 -10.14
C LEU A 328 33.97 4.76 -10.22
N PRO A 329 34.61 5.28 -9.15
CA PRO A 329 36.05 5.40 -9.12
C PRO A 329 36.73 4.05 -9.38
N ASN A 330 37.85 4.03 -10.11
CA ASN A 330 38.57 2.80 -10.46
C ASN A 330 38.92 1.92 -9.25
N ALA A 331 39.25 2.52 -8.10
CA ALA A 331 39.52 1.79 -6.87
C ALA A 331 38.31 0.97 -6.38
N VAL A 332 37.09 1.47 -6.61
CA VAL A 332 35.85 0.76 -6.27
C VAL A 332 35.60 -0.38 -7.26
N ALA A 333 35.82 -0.14 -8.55
CA ALA A 333 35.60 -1.14 -9.59
C ALA A 333 36.40 -2.44 -9.37
N GLN A 334 37.61 -2.37 -8.81
CA GLN A 334 38.45 -3.54 -8.50
C GLN A 334 37.88 -4.45 -7.39
N MET A 335 36.95 -3.94 -6.57
CA MET A 335 36.30 -4.71 -5.51
C MET A 335 34.94 -5.27 -5.94
N LEU A 336 34.50 -4.98 -7.17
CA LEU A 336 33.19 -5.33 -7.69
C LEU A 336 33.30 -6.40 -8.78
N ALA A 337 32.25 -7.20 -8.89
CA ALA A 337 32.12 -8.16 -9.98
C ALA A 337 31.89 -7.41 -11.31
N PRO A 338 32.59 -7.79 -12.40
CA PRO A 338 32.41 -7.14 -13.70
C PRO A 338 30.95 -7.29 -14.16
N PRO A 339 30.27 -6.19 -14.56
CA PRO A 339 28.90 -6.27 -15.04
C PRO A 339 28.86 -6.91 -16.43
N ALA A 340 27.85 -7.75 -16.66
CA ALA A 340 27.49 -8.20 -18.00
C ALA A 340 27.19 -7.00 -18.91
N SER A 341 27.73 -7.06 -20.14
CA SER A 341 27.54 -6.08 -21.19
C SER A 341 26.41 -6.46 -22.13
N VAL A 342 26.22 -7.76 -22.40
CA VAL A 342 25.22 -8.26 -23.35
C VAL A 342 24.50 -9.50 -22.80
N HIS A 343 23.18 -9.53 -22.95
CA HIS A 343 22.38 -10.76 -22.90
C HIS A 343 21.97 -11.14 -24.30
N THR A 344 22.10 -12.43 -24.65
CA THR A 344 21.73 -12.95 -25.97
C THR A 344 20.75 -14.11 -25.80
N ILE A 345 19.68 -14.15 -26.60
CA ILE A 345 18.78 -15.29 -26.71
C ILE A 345 18.93 -15.86 -28.12
N ARG A 346 19.35 -17.12 -28.24
CA ARG A 346 19.41 -17.82 -29.52
C ARG A 346 18.01 -18.18 -30.02
N LEU A 347 17.72 -17.85 -31.27
CA LEU A 347 16.45 -18.16 -31.90
C LEU A 347 16.46 -19.61 -32.43
N PRO A 348 15.40 -20.39 -32.17
CA PRO A 348 15.18 -21.67 -32.81
C PRO A 348 15.12 -21.56 -34.34
N GLU A 349 15.53 -22.62 -35.05
CA GLU A 349 15.60 -22.61 -36.51
C GLU A 349 14.24 -22.32 -37.18
N TRP A 350 13.13 -22.79 -36.61
CA TRP A 350 11.80 -22.54 -37.15
C TRP A 350 11.38 -21.05 -37.04
N ILE A 351 11.81 -20.35 -35.98
CA ILE A 351 11.62 -18.90 -35.84
C ILE A 351 12.40 -18.16 -36.91
N ARG A 352 13.67 -18.55 -37.11
CA ARG A 352 14.54 -18.00 -38.14
C ARG A 352 13.93 -18.20 -39.54
N ALA A 353 13.45 -19.41 -39.82
CA ALA A 353 12.81 -19.75 -41.08
C ALA A 353 11.54 -18.94 -41.33
N ALA A 354 10.69 -18.74 -40.31
CA ALA A 354 9.48 -17.92 -40.41
C ALA A 354 9.79 -16.44 -40.71
N LEU A 355 10.83 -15.88 -40.07
CA LEU A 355 11.29 -14.51 -40.32
C LEU A 355 11.93 -14.36 -41.71
N ALA A 356 12.78 -15.31 -42.11
CA ALA A 356 13.45 -15.30 -43.42
C ALA A 356 12.47 -15.54 -44.58
N GLY A 357 11.40 -16.30 -44.35
CA GLY A 357 10.33 -16.55 -45.32
C GLY A 357 9.40 -15.36 -45.54
N ALA A 358 9.42 -14.36 -44.65
CA ALA A 358 8.71 -13.11 -44.85
C ALA A 358 9.55 -12.16 -45.71
N THR A 359 9.02 -11.75 -46.87
CA THR A 359 9.67 -10.76 -47.75
C THR A 359 9.16 -9.34 -47.46
N PRO A 360 9.89 -8.53 -46.66
CA PRO A 360 9.51 -7.15 -46.38
C PRO A 360 9.64 -6.27 -47.64
N ILE A 361 8.83 -5.21 -47.72
CA ILE A 361 8.76 -4.30 -48.88
C ILE A 361 10.05 -3.47 -49.02
N SER A 362 10.73 -3.20 -47.90
CA SER A 362 12.00 -2.48 -47.81
C SER A 362 12.94 -3.20 -46.83
N ALA A 363 14.21 -2.77 -46.78
CA ALA A 363 15.14 -3.25 -45.74
C ALA A 363 14.50 -3.06 -44.35
N PRO A 364 14.24 -4.15 -43.60
CA PRO A 364 13.50 -4.05 -42.36
C PRO A 364 14.35 -3.33 -41.31
N GLN A 365 13.76 -2.37 -40.61
CA GLN A 365 14.37 -1.69 -39.48
C GLN A 365 13.80 -2.20 -38.16
N LYS A 366 12.58 -2.74 -38.18
CA LYS A 366 11.88 -3.29 -37.03
C LYS A 366 11.20 -4.62 -37.36
N LEU A 367 10.88 -5.40 -36.33
CA LEU A 367 10.13 -6.66 -36.48
C LEU A 367 8.76 -6.47 -37.18
N ALA A 368 8.10 -5.33 -36.99
CA ALA A 368 6.85 -5.00 -37.69
C ALA A 368 7.00 -4.96 -39.22
N ASP A 369 8.19 -4.64 -39.74
CA ASP A 369 8.40 -4.46 -41.18
C ASP A 369 8.34 -5.79 -41.95
N PHE A 370 8.52 -6.93 -41.27
CA PHE A 370 8.27 -8.27 -41.83
C PHE A 370 6.78 -8.55 -42.06
N TRP A 371 5.89 -7.78 -41.42
CA TRP A 371 4.45 -7.93 -41.60
C TRP A 371 3.96 -7.14 -42.82
N SER A 372 3.92 -7.80 -43.98
CA SER A 372 3.56 -7.18 -45.27
C SER A 372 2.05 -7.14 -45.57
N SER A 373 1.18 -7.63 -44.66
CA SER A 373 -0.27 -7.65 -44.87
C SER A 373 -0.89 -6.27 -44.75
N CYS A 374 -1.66 -5.84 -45.76
CA CYS A 374 -2.43 -4.59 -45.72
C CYS A 374 -3.84 -4.76 -45.13
N THR A 375 -4.32 -6.01 -44.93
CA THR A 375 -5.71 -6.29 -44.54
C THR A 375 -5.89 -6.49 -43.04
N GLU A 376 -4.86 -6.96 -42.33
CA GLU A 376 -4.89 -7.15 -40.88
C GLU A 376 -3.55 -6.77 -40.24
N THR A 377 -3.58 -6.21 -39.03
CA THR A 377 -2.40 -5.94 -38.21
C THR A 377 -1.97 -7.20 -37.43
N PRO A 378 -0.72 -7.29 -36.92
CA PRO A 378 -0.29 -8.41 -36.09
C PRO A 378 -1.22 -8.68 -34.90
N SER A 379 -1.73 -7.64 -34.22
CA SER A 379 -2.68 -7.77 -33.12
C SER A 379 -4.03 -8.34 -33.54
N GLN A 380 -4.51 -7.97 -34.73
CA GLN A 380 -5.74 -8.53 -35.30
C GLN A 380 -5.55 -10.00 -35.70
N ALA A 381 -4.42 -10.35 -36.32
CA ALA A 381 -4.07 -11.73 -36.67
C ALA A 381 -3.99 -12.62 -35.41
N PHE A 382 -3.31 -12.14 -34.36
CA PHE A 382 -3.25 -12.84 -33.07
C PHE A 382 -4.65 -13.06 -32.48
N SER A 383 -5.53 -12.05 -32.53
CA SER A 383 -6.90 -12.15 -31.99
C SER A 383 -7.76 -13.15 -32.76
N ARG A 384 -7.61 -13.20 -34.09
CA ARG A 384 -8.24 -14.21 -34.95
C ARG A 384 -7.81 -15.63 -34.55
N ILE A 385 -6.51 -15.84 -34.38
CA ILE A 385 -5.95 -17.12 -33.98
C ILE A 385 -6.39 -17.51 -32.57
N ALA A 386 -6.34 -16.58 -31.62
CA ALA A 386 -6.78 -16.82 -30.24
C ALA A 386 -8.24 -17.29 -30.17
N THR A 387 -9.10 -16.73 -31.02
CA THR A 387 -10.49 -17.16 -31.16
C THR A 387 -10.59 -18.57 -31.74
N ALA A 388 -9.84 -18.85 -32.81
CA ALA A 388 -9.87 -20.14 -33.49
C ALA A 388 -9.29 -21.29 -32.65
N GLN A 389 -8.28 -21.02 -31.84
CA GLN A 389 -7.53 -22.01 -31.04
C GLN A 389 -8.02 -22.14 -29.59
N GLY A 390 -9.10 -21.44 -29.22
CA GLY A 390 -9.76 -21.62 -27.91
C GLY A 390 -9.13 -20.84 -26.75
N PHE A 391 -8.39 -19.76 -27.01
CA PHE A 391 -7.83 -18.86 -26.00
C PHE A 391 -8.23 -17.39 -26.22
N ALA A 392 -9.47 -17.14 -26.65
CA ALA A 392 -9.98 -15.81 -27.05
C ALA A 392 -9.87 -14.69 -26.00
N ARG A 393 -9.72 -15.04 -24.71
CA ARG A 393 -9.52 -14.07 -23.62
C ARG A 393 -8.13 -13.43 -23.65
N VAL A 394 -7.14 -14.14 -24.18
CA VAL A 394 -5.74 -13.73 -24.16
C VAL A 394 -5.55 -12.52 -25.08
N THR A 395 -5.03 -11.43 -24.53
CA THR A 395 -4.68 -10.22 -25.29
C THR A 395 -3.18 -10.18 -25.57
N THR A 396 -2.79 -9.37 -26.56
CA THR A 396 -1.38 -9.12 -26.94
C THR A 396 -0.52 -8.61 -25.77
N SER A 397 -1.13 -7.93 -24.80
CA SER A 397 -0.49 -7.43 -23.58
C SER A 397 -0.24 -8.53 -22.54
N MET A 398 -1.10 -9.54 -22.43
CA MET A 398 -0.95 -10.63 -21.45
C MET A 398 0.35 -11.44 -21.68
N LEU A 399 0.79 -11.55 -22.93
CA LEU A 399 2.01 -12.27 -23.31
C LEU A 399 3.26 -11.73 -22.60
N GLY A 400 3.34 -10.42 -22.37
CA GLY A 400 4.49 -9.78 -21.73
C GLY A 400 4.67 -10.13 -20.25
N HIS A 401 3.66 -10.72 -19.61
CA HIS A 401 3.72 -11.07 -18.19
C HIS A 401 4.21 -12.51 -17.95
N VAL A 402 4.32 -13.33 -19.00
CA VAL A 402 4.58 -14.77 -18.88
C VAL A 402 5.99 -15.07 -18.36
N LEU A 403 7.01 -14.38 -18.86
CA LEU A 403 8.39 -14.59 -18.42
C LEU A 403 8.54 -14.25 -16.93
N GLY A 404 8.09 -13.06 -16.51
CA GLY A 404 8.18 -12.62 -15.11
C GLY A 404 7.46 -13.59 -14.17
N TYR A 405 6.25 -14.02 -14.53
CA TYR A 405 5.51 -15.04 -13.78
C TYR A 405 6.27 -16.37 -13.67
N SER A 406 6.82 -16.85 -14.78
CA SER A 406 7.56 -18.12 -14.82
C SER A 406 8.85 -18.07 -13.98
N LEU A 407 9.56 -16.94 -14.02
CA LEU A 407 10.73 -16.70 -13.18
C LEU A 407 10.34 -16.67 -11.70
N TYR A 408 9.27 -15.96 -11.32
CA TYR A 408 8.81 -15.91 -9.94
C TYR A 408 8.43 -17.30 -9.40
N HIS A 409 7.69 -18.10 -10.16
CA HIS A 409 7.30 -19.43 -9.70
C HIS A 409 8.46 -20.41 -9.58
N ARG A 410 9.59 -20.13 -10.24
CA ARG A 410 10.82 -20.92 -10.11
C ARG A 410 11.68 -20.47 -8.94
N THR A 411 11.73 -19.17 -8.64
CA THR A 411 12.69 -18.61 -7.66
C THR A 411 12.06 -18.14 -6.36
N SER A 412 10.75 -17.91 -6.35
CA SER A 412 10.02 -17.17 -5.32
C SER A 412 10.61 -15.78 -5.04
N ASP A 413 11.38 -15.21 -5.97
CA ASP A 413 12.01 -13.89 -5.86
C ASP A 413 11.36 -12.91 -6.84
N SER A 414 10.49 -12.06 -6.30
CA SER A 414 9.73 -11.06 -7.07
C SER A 414 10.63 -9.98 -7.68
N LEU A 415 11.73 -9.63 -7.03
CA LEU A 415 12.71 -8.65 -7.54
C LEU A 415 13.53 -9.24 -8.67
N PHE A 416 13.90 -10.52 -8.58
CA PHE A 416 14.55 -11.23 -9.67
C PHE A 416 13.62 -11.35 -10.89
N ALA A 417 12.39 -11.81 -10.67
CA ALA A 417 11.38 -11.93 -11.72
C ALA A 417 11.18 -10.61 -12.47
N LEU A 418 11.03 -9.52 -11.71
CA LEU A 418 10.86 -8.19 -12.28
C LEU A 418 12.11 -7.72 -13.05
N ALA A 419 13.31 -7.92 -12.49
CA ALA A 419 14.55 -7.52 -13.16
C ALA A 419 14.81 -8.36 -14.42
N GLY A 420 14.48 -9.66 -14.39
CA GLY A 420 14.70 -10.57 -15.50
C GLY A 420 13.83 -10.23 -16.71
N SER A 421 12.56 -9.90 -16.47
CA SER A 421 11.61 -9.48 -17.49
C SER A 421 11.52 -7.96 -17.67
N ALA A 422 12.48 -7.18 -17.13
CA ALA A 422 12.44 -5.72 -17.23
C ALA A 422 12.80 -5.23 -18.64
N HIS A 423 12.15 -4.14 -19.04
CA HIS A 423 12.57 -3.29 -20.14
C HIS A 423 13.54 -2.20 -19.71
N ALA A 424 14.23 -1.60 -20.67
CA ALA A 424 15.19 -0.51 -20.39
C ALA A 424 14.53 0.70 -19.69
N ARG A 425 13.21 0.84 -19.83
CA ARG A 425 12.39 1.88 -19.19
C ARG A 425 11.52 1.34 -18.04
N THR A 426 11.72 0.08 -17.58
CA THR A 426 10.98 -0.45 -16.43
C THR A 426 11.27 0.42 -15.24
N ALA A 427 10.20 0.98 -14.72
CA ALA A 427 10.17 1.63 -13.44
C ALA A 427 10.42 0.57 -12.34
N MET A 428 11.68 0.38 -11.95
CA MET A 428 12.03 -0.56 -10.88
C MET A 428 11.60 0.00 -9.53
N PRO A 429 10.97 -0.81 -8.65
CA PRO A 429 10.75 -0.41 -7.27
C PRO A 429 12.12 -0.16 -6.65
N GLY A 430 12.25 0.82 -5.76
CA GLY A 430 13.55 1.12 -5.18
C GLY A 430 14.12 0.01 -4.29
N ALA A 431 13.40 -1.09 -4.07
CA ALA A 431 13.94 -2.35 -3.52
C ALA A 431 14.83 -3.08 -4.53
N GLY A 432 14.44 -3.10 -5.82
CA GLY A 432 15.21 -3.67 -6.94
C GLY A 432 16.50 -2.91 -7.24
N ALA A 433 16.80 -1.86 -6.48
CA ALA A 433 18.03 -1.10 -6.57
C ALA A 433 19.26 -1.79 -5.97
N TYR A 434 19.01 -2.61 -4.94
CA TYR A 434 20.06 -3.18 -4.10
C TYR A 434 20.54 -4.57 -4.54
N PRO A 435 19.66 -5.54 -4.84
CA PRO A 435 20.09 -6.89 -5.16
C PRO A 435 20.80 -6.95 -6.52
N SER A 436 21.58 -8.01 -6.70
CA SER A 436 22.27 -8.35 -7.93
C SER A 436 22.39 -9.87 -8.05
N TRP A 437 22.50 -10.37 -9.27
CA TRP A 437 22.58 -11.81 -9.55
C TRP A 437 23.78 -12.12 -10.45
N GLY A 438 24.48 -13.21 -10.15
CA GLY A 438 25.62 -13.71 -10.92
C GLY A 438 25.17 -14.45 -12.18
N ALA A 439 26.07 -14.57 -13.17
CA ALA A 439 25.76 -15.23 -14.44
C ALA A 439 25.22 -16.65 -14.26
N ARG A 440 25.88 -17.47 -13.44
CA ARG A 440 25.42 -18.83 -13.14
C ARG A 440 24.00 -18.88 -12.56
N GLU A 441 23.72 -18.02 -11.58
CA GLU A 441 22.39 -17.93 -10.94
C GLU A 441 21.31 -17.63 -11.99
N VAL A 442 21.55 -16.60 -12.84
CA VAL A 442 20.61 -16.21 -13.90
C VAL A 442 20.41 -17.35 -14.90
N LEU A 443 21.48 -17.97 -15.39
CA LEU A 443 21.39 -19.06 -16.36
C LEU A 443 20.64 -20.29 -15.81
N ASP A 444 20.88 -20.66 -14.56
CA ASP A 444 20.16 -21.76 -13.91
C ASP A 444 18.66 -21.45 -13.75
N TYR A 445 18.30 -20.19 -13.47
CA TYR A 445 16.89 -19.78 -13.38
C TYR A 445 16.18 -19.74 -14.74
N TYR A 446 16.88 -19.41 -15.83
CA TYR A 446 16.30 -19.44 -17.18
C TYR A 446 16.25 -20.84 -17.79
N ARG A 447 17.10 -21.78 -17.34
CA ARG A 447 17.23 -23.11 -17.94
C ARG A 447 15.90 -23.88 -17.95
N GLY A 448 15.40 -24.23 -19.13
CA GLY A 448 14.20 -25.04 -19.31
C GLY A 448 12.89 -24.27 -19.06
N LEU A 449 12.90 -22.94 -19.13
CA LEU A 449 11.68 -22.15 -19.30
C LEU A 449 11.12 -22.26 -20.72
N ASP A 450 12.00 -22.36 -21.70
CA ASP A 450 11.72 -22.55 -23.12
C ASP A 450 12.88 -23.30 -23.80
N GLU A 451 12.81 -23.45 -25.12
CA GLU A 451 13.83 -24.12 -25.94
C GLU A 451 15.04 -23.24 -26.29
N SER A 452 14.98 -21.94 -25.98
CA SER A 452 16.07 -21.00 -26.24
C SER A 452 17.14 -21.06 -25.15
N GLN A 453 18.36 -20.65 -25.52
CA GLN A 453 19.47 -20.53 -24.58
C GLN A 453 19.78 -19.04 -24.38
N LEU A 454 19.63 -18.58 -23.14
CA LEU A 454 20.16 -17.30 -22.70
C LEU A 454 21.68 -17.42 -22.56
N GLU A 455 22.42 -16.54 -23.20
CA GLU A 455 23.87 -16.39 -23.09
C GLU A 455 24.19 -15.03 -22.45
N ILE A 456 25.28 -14.98 -21.68
CA ILE A 456 25.71 -13.79 -20.94
C ILE A 456 27.16 -13.48 -21.32
N SER A 457 27.40 -12.24 -21.77
CA SER A 457 28.73 -11.76 -22.11
C SER A 457 29.18 -10.63 -21.16
N PRO A 458 30.45 -10.60 -20.72
CA PRO A 458 31.48 -11.64 -20.94
C PRO A 458 31.13 -12.95 -20.22
N GLU A 459 31.73 -14.06 -20.68
CA GLU A 459 31.57 -15.36 -20.02
C GLU A 459 32.33 -15.41 -18.69
N GLY A 460 31.73 -16.08 -17.70
CA GLY A 460 32.40 -16.39 -16.43
C GLY A 460 31.46 -16.35 -15.23
N ASP A 461 31.70 -17.26 -14.27
CA ASP A 461 30.88 -17.38 -13.06
C ASP A 461 30.91 -16.13 -12.16
N SER A 462 31.98 -15.35 -12.21
CA SER A 462 32.15 -14.12 -11.43
C SER A 462 31.44 -12.90 -12.01
N VAL A 463 30.77 -13.03 -13.17
CA VAL A 463 30.13 -11.91 -13.87
C VAL A 463 28.81 -11.55 -13.19
N ASN A 464 28.61 -10.26 -12.94
CA ASN A 464 27.35 -9.71 -12.44
C ASN A 464 26.36 -9.57 -13.60
N ALA A 465 25.46 -10.52 -13.75
CA ALA A 465 24.56 -10.62 -14.88
C ALA A 465 23.39 -9.62 -14.84
N LEU A 466 22.88 -9.29 -13.66
CA LEU A 466 21.65 -8.52 -13.51
C LEU A 466 21.60 -7.74 -12.19
N GLY A 467 20.84 -6.65 -12.17
CA GLY A 467 20.60 -5.84 -10.97
C GLY A 467 21.70 -4.81 -10.71
N SER A 468 21.95 -4.52 -9.44
CA SER A 468 22.89 -3.49 -9.01
C SER A 468 24.31 -3.73 -9.52
N ARG A 469 25.01 -2.66 -9.91
CA ARG A 469 26.44 -2.72 -10.27
C ARG A 469 27.35 -2.90 -9.05
N LEU A 470 26.84 -2.67 -7.84
CA LEU A 470 27.60 -2.77 -6.58
C LEU A 470 27.66 -4.21 -6.04
N ARG A 471 27.73 -5.23 -6.92
CA ARG A 471 27.94 -6.62 -6.52
C ARG A 471 29.38 -6.81 -6.06
N VAL A 472 29.56 -7.05 -4.77
CA VAL A 472 30.86 -7.16 -4.14
C VAL A 472 31.55 -8.49 -4.47
N VAL A 473 32.88 -8.44 -4.70
CA VAL A 473 33.76 -9.61 -4.63
C VAL A 473 34.25 -9.76 -3.20
N GLU A 474 33.69 -10.73 -2.47
CA GLU A 474 33.85 -10.86 -1.01
C GLU A 474 35.31 -10.81 -0.55
N LYS A 475 36.21 -11.57 -1.17
CA LYS A 475 37.62 -11.61 -0.78
C LYS A 475 38.32 -10.23 -0.86
N SER A 476 38.09 -9.51 -1.97
CA SER A 476 38.68 -8.18 -2.18
C SER A 476 38.10 -7.16 -1.20
N PHE A 477 36.81 -7.25 -0.94
CA PHE A 477 36.11 -6.35 -0.03
C PHE A 477 36.50 -6.56 1.43
N SER A 478 36.56 -7.81 1.91
CA SER A 478 37.05 -8.12 3.26
C SER A 478 38.51 -7.66 3.43
N SER A 479 39.36 -7.80 2.40
CA SER A 479 40.72 -7.25 2.44
C SER A 479 40.75 -5.73 2.55
N ALA A 480 39.86 -5.01 1.86
CA ALA A 480 39.78 -3.56 1.97
C ALA A 480 39.29 -3.12 3.37
N LEU A 481 38.26 -3.80 3.90
CA LEU A 481 37.78 -3.53 5.25
C LEU A 481 38.85 -3.82 6.30
N ASN A 482 39.63 -4.89 6.18
CA ASN A 482 40.70 -5.17 7.14
C ASN A 482 41.75 -4.05 7.20
N LYS A 483 42.07 -3.40 6.08
CA LYS A 483 42.95 -2.21 6.07
C LYS A 483 42.32 -1.04 6.82
N VAL A 484 41.05 -0.77 6.56
CA VAL A 484 40.27 0.26 7.24
C VAL A 484 40.25 0.03 8.76
N PHE A 485 39.90 -1.19 9.19
CA PHE A 485 39.83 -1.53 10.61
C PHE A 485 41.21 -1.52 11.27
N SER A 486 42.29 -1.88 10.57
CA SER A 486 43.66 -1.76 11.10
C SER A 486 44.04 -0.30 11.36
N SER A 487 43.67 0.62 10.46
CA SER A 487 43.88 2.05 10.63
C SER A 487 43.08 2.60 11.81
N LEU A 488 41.80 2.25 11.91
CA LEU A 488 40.93 2.64 13.02
C LEU A 488 41.44 2.10 14.36
N GLU A 489 41.89 0.84 14.42
CA GLU A 489 42.49 0.26 15.63
C GLU A 489 43.76 1.01 16.05
N SER A 490 44.60 1.41 15.10
CA SER A 490 45.78 2.22 15.39
C SER A 490 45.39 3.56 16.03
N GLN A 491 44.37 4.24 15.50
CA GLN A 491 43.84 5.49 16.07
C GLN A 491 43.21 5.28 17.45
N MET A 492 42.49 4.18 17.66
CA MET A 492 41.88 3.81 18.94
C MET A 492 42.92 3.55 20.04
N LEU A 493 44.12 3.07 19.68
CA LEU A 493 45.18 2.72 20.62
C LEU A 493 46.19 3.85 20.85
N GLN A 494 46.50 4.62 19.80
CA GLN A 494 47.61 5.58 19.79
C GLN A 494 47.19 7.04 19.56
N GLY A 495 45.93 7.28 19.15
CA GLY A 495 45.43 8.63 18.89
C GLY A 495 45.23 9.46 20.16
N SER A 496 44.92 10.75 19.98
CA SER A 496 44.46 11.59 21.10
C SER A 496 43.13 11.07 21.65
N PRO A 497 42.70 11.42 22.88
CA PRO A 497 41.41 10.98 23.42
C PRO A 497 40.21 11.28 22.50
N ILE A 498 40.26 12.39 21.73
CA ILE A 498 39.26 12.73 20.71
C ILE A 498 39.31 11.73 19.55
N ASP A 499 40.51 11.47 19.01
CA ASP A 499 40.69 10.52 17.90
C ASP A 499 40.31 9.09 18.31
N GLN A 500 40.63 8.70 19.54
CA GLN A 500 40.28 7.39 20.09
C GLN A 500 38.77 7.19 20.13
N HIS A 501 38.02 8.19 20.63
CA HIS A 501 36.56 8.17 20.65
C HIS A 501 35.97 8.12 19.23
N ASN A 502 36.48 8.98 18.34
CA ASN A 502 35.96 9.09 16.97
C ASN A 502 36.22 7.82 16.15
N ALA A 503 37.40 7.21 16.30
CA ALA A 503 37.74 5.95 15.65
C ALA A 503 36.90 4.78 16.19
N TYR A 504 36.70 4.70 17.51
CA TYR A 504 35.84 3.65 18.11
C TYR A 504 34.39 3.77 17.63
N THR A 505 33.86 5.01 17.60
CA THR A 505 32.51 5.29 17.09
C THR A 505 32.39 4.93 15.61
N THR A 506 33.35 5.34 14.78
CA THR A 506 33.38 5.03 13.34
C THR A 506 33.37 3.51 13.11
N ALA A 507 34.24 2.78 13.81
CA ALA A 507 34.35 1.33 13.68
C ALA A 507 33.04 0.61 14.05
N LEU A 508 32.41 1.02 15.15
CA LEU A 508 31.17 0.40 15.63
C LEU A 508 29.98 0.71 14.72
N VAL A 509 29.85 1.95 14.23
CA VAL A 509 28.82 2.31 13.25
C VAL A 509 29.00 1.52 11.96
N LEU A 510 30.21 1.39 11.44
CA LEU A 510 30.47 0.59 10.22
C LEU A 510 30.09 -0.88 10.41
N LYS A 511 30.42 -1.50 11.56
CA LYS A 511 29.97 -2.85 11.88
C LYS A 511 28.44 -2.97 11.92
N LEU A 512 27.75 -2.00 12.51
CA LEU A 512 26.28 -1.98 12.55
C LEU A 512 25.68 -1.81 11.14
N LEU A 513 26.24 -0.95 10.29
CA LEU A 513 25.83 -0.82 8.88
C LEU A 513 26.03 -2.15 8.13
N ALA A 514 27.18 -2.82 8.34
CA ALA A 514 27.50 -4.10 7.73
C ALA A 514 26.56 -5.23 8.16
N ALA A 515 26.18 -5.28 9.44
CA ALA A 515 25.30 -6.29 10.00
C ALA A 515 23.83 -6.10 9.60
N THR A 516 23.36 -4.85 9.49
CA THR A 516 21.93 -4.55 9.34
C THR A 516 21.50 -4.13 7.94
N GLY A 517 22.45 -3.79 7.06
CA GLY A 517 22.16 -3.22 5.74
C GLY A 517 21.40 -1.89 5.83
N SER A 518 21.51 -1.16 6.95
CA SER A 518 20.87 0.14 7.12
C SER A 518 21.51 1.22 6.26
N ARG A 519 20.73 2.24 5.88
CA ARG A 519 21.24 3.38 5.13
C ARG A 519 22.13 4.27 6.02
N PRO A 520 23.21 4.86 5.48
CA PRO A 520 24.11 5.75 6.21
C PRO A 520 23.49 7.16 6.41
N VAL A 521 22.33 7.24 7.05
CA VAL A 521 21.62 8.51 7.30
C VAL A 521 22.26 9.31 8.44
N GLY A 522 21.84 10.57 8.59
CA GLY A 522 22.22 11.39 9.74
C GLY A 522 21.76 10.78 11.08
N ASP A 523 22.70 10.64 12.01
CA ASP A 523 22.59 9.94 13.30
C ASP A 523 21.97 8.53 13.16
N PRO A 524 22.66 7.57 12.52
CA PRO A 524 22.18 6.20 12.46
C PRO A 524 22.24 5.60 13.87
N PHE A 525 21.28 4.74 14.21
CA PHE A 525 21.17 4.11 15.54
C PHE A 525 21.15 5.13 16.68
N GLU A 526 20.37 6.20 16.52
CA GLU A 526 20.40 7.44 17.33
C GLU A 526 20.20 7.27 18.85
N SER A 527 19.60 6.18 19.32
CA SER A 527 19.14 6.04 20.71
C SER A 527 19.55 4.69 21.30
N PRO A 528 20.05 4.64 22.54
CA PRO A 528 20.33 3.38 23.20
C PRO A 528 19.05 2.58 23.51
N LEU A 529 17.88 3.24 23.61
CA LEU A 529 16.58 2.56 23.78
C LEU A 529 16.13 1.78 22.54
N HIS A 530 16.80 1.95 21.40
CA HIS A 530 16.53 1.17 20.19
C HIS A 530 17.15 -0.23 20.23
N PHE A 531 18.10 -0.48 21.13
CA PHE A 531 18.79 -1.76 21.25
C PHE A 531 18.07 -2.68 22.24
N ASP A 532 17.92 -3.93 21.83
CA ASP A 532 17.59 -5.06 22.70
C ASP A 532 18.77 -6.02 22.63
N LEU A 533 19.72 -5.78 23.53
CA LEU A 533 20.97 -6.54 23.57
C LEU A 533 20.77 -7.96 24.12
N GLU A 534 19.71 -8.20 24.87
CA GLU A 534 19.33 -9.53 25.37
C GLU A 534 18.95 -10.46 24.21
N HIS A 535 18.17 -9.95 23.26
CA HIS A 535 17.73 -10.70 22.07
C HIS A 535 18.54 -10.34 20.81
N HIS A 536 19.68 -9.68 20.98
CA HIS A 536 20.63 -9.33 19.92
C HIS A 536 19.98 -8.64 18.69
N ARG A 537 19.29 -7.53 18.91
CA ARG A 537 18.57 -6.81 17.84
C ARG A 537 18.52 -5.30 18.08
N VAL A 538 18.30 -4.57 17.00
CA VAL A 538 18.25 -3.10 17.01
C VAL A 538 17.12 -2.56 16.14
N PHE A 539 16.44 -1.54 16.62
CA PHE A 539 15.46 -0.79 15.83
C PHE A 539 16.17 0.22 14.92
N VAL A 540 15.81 0.20 13.63
CA VAL A 540 16.38 1.03 12.57
C VAL A 540 15.29 1.86 11.91
N ALA A 541 15.42 3.18 11.97
CA ALA A 541 14.57 4.15 11.30
C ALA A 541 15.38 4.99 10.29
N ASP A 542 15.85 4.37 9.22
CA ASP A 542 16.76 4.97 8.23
C ASP A 542 16.04 5.53 6.99
N LYS A 543 14.70 5.62 7.02
CA LYS A 543 13.87 6.16 5.94
C LYS A 543 12.70 6.95 6.52
N LEU A 544 12.44 8.15 5.99
CA LEU A 544 11.24 8.92 6.33
C LEU A 544 10.09 8.59 5.37
N VAL A 545 9.07 7.89 5.88
CA VAL A 545 7.81 7.66 5.16
C VAL A 545 6.83 8.78 5.48
N VAL A 546 6.20 9.35 4.46
CA VAL A 546 5.21 10.43 4.65
C VAL A 546 3.95 9.85 5.27
N GLY A 547 3.50 10.43 6.38
CA GLY A 547 2.26 10.00 7.05
C GLY A 547 2.38 8.72 7.90
N ALA A 548 3.57 8.11 7.97
CA ALA A 548 3.81 6.95 8.81
C ALA A 548 5.11 7.12 9.61
N GLU A 549 5.03 7.00 10.93
CA GLU A 549 6.20 7.02 11.81
C GLU A 549 6.60 5.58 12.15
N GLY A 550 7.86 5.23 11.93
CA GLY A 550 8.36 3.92 12.29
C GLY A 550 9.61 3.50 11.52
N GLY A 551 9.95 2.24 11.66
CA GLY A 551 11.13 1.61 11.10
C GLY A 551 10.99 0.09 11.19
N ARG A 552 12.14 -0.58 11.29
CA ARG A 552 12.22 -2.04 11.36
C ARG A 552 13.10 -2.49 12.52
N LEU A 553 12.73 -3.59 13.16
CA LEU A 553 13.60 -4.31 14.08
C LEU A 553 14.46 -5.28 13.28
N VAL A 554 15.78 -5.23 13.47
CA VAL A 554 16.74 -6.05 12.73
C VAL A 554 17.62 -6.81 13.73
N PRO A 555 17.82 -8.13 13.56
CA PRO A 555 18.81 -8.84 14.36
C PRO A 555 20.22 -8.37 14.04
N ILE A 556 21.08 -8.41 15.05
CA ILE A 556 22.52 -8.14 14.94
C ILE A 556 23.29 -9.33 15.50
N PRO A 557 24.52 -9.60 15.03
CA PRO A 557 25.33 -10.67 15.57
C PRO A 557 25.52 -10.55 17.08
N LYS A 558 25.51 -11.68 17.79
CA LYS A 558 25.73 -11.70 19.25
C LYS A 558 27.04 -11.02 19.66
N SER A 559 28.11 -11.25 18.90
CA SER A 559 29.42 -10.61 19.12
C SER A 559 29.34 -9.08 19.07
N LEU A 560 28.56 -8.54 18.13
CA LEU A 560 28.36 -7.11 17.97
C LEU A 560 27.52 -6.52 19.12
N SER A 561 26.52 -7.25 19.62
CA SER A 561 25.75 -6.83 20.81
C SER A 561 26.66 -6.61 22.02
N VAL A 562 27.62 -7.49 22.24
CA VAL A 562 28.62 -7.38 23.33
C VAL A 562 29.57 -6.20 23.11
N GLU A 563 29.89 -5.85 21.86
CA GLU A 563 30.70 -4.66 21.56
C GLU A 563 29.93 -3.36 21.81
N VAL A 564 28.63 -3.32 21.51
CA VAL A 564 27.75 -2.17 21.84
C VAL A 564 27.61 -2.00 23.35
N GLU A 565 27.44 -3.09 24.10
CA GLU A 565 27.39 -3.05 25.56
C GLU A 565 28.70 -2.51 26.17
N ARG A 566 29.85 -2.92 25.62
CA ARG A 566 31.15 -2.37 25.98
C ARG A 566 31.27 -0.88 25.68
N TYR A 567 30.69 -0.42 24.57
CA TYR A 567 30.62 1.00 24.24
C TYR A 567 29.78 1.79 25.27
N PHE A 568 28.64 1.26 25.73
CA PHE A 568 27.86 1.90 26.80
C PHE A 568 28.67 2.05 28.10
N SER A 569 29.43 1.02 28.47
CA SER A 569 30.32 1.09 29.63
C SER A 569 31.48 2.08 29.44
N TYR A 570 31.98 2.21 28.21
CA TYR A 570 32.99 3.20 27.85
C TYR A 570 32.47 4.64 27.99
N LEU A 571 31.22 4.92 27.59
CA LEU A 571 30.61 6.25 27.75
C LEU A 571 30.58 6.71 29.22
N ALA A 572 30.30 5.81 30.17
CA ALA A 572 30.34 6.12 31.60
C ALA A 572 31.75 6.52 32.08
N LYS A 573 32.79 5.86 31.56
CA LYS A 573 34.19 6.19 31.87
C LYS A 573 34.56 7.56 31.29
N LEU A 574 34.20 7.80 30.02
CA LEU A 574 34.41 9.10 29.37
C LEU A 574 33.71 10.23 30.12
N ALA A 575 32.46 10.01 30.57
CA ALA A 575 31.73 10.97 31.39
C ALA A 575 32.48 11.29 32.68
N THR A 576 33.00 10.28 33.38
CA THR A 576 33.76 10.47 34.61
C THR A 576 35.00 11.34 34.41
N LEU A 577 35.74 11.14 33.30
CA LEU A 577 36.92 11.94 32.96
C LEU A 577 36.58 13.38 32.58
N LEU A 578 35.44 13.59 31.91
CA LEU A 578 34.98 14.90 31.49
C LEU A 578 34.30 15.70 32.62
N GLN A 579 33.84 15.06 33.69
CA GLN A 579 33.10 15.72 34.78
C GLN A 579 33.74 17.01 35.32
N PRO A 580 35.08 17.10 35.54
CA PRO A 580 35.69 18.30 36.10
C PRO A 580 35.78 19.47 35.11
N ALA A 581 35.97 19.17 33.82
CA ALA A 581 36.19 20.18 32.78
C ALA A 581 34.90 20.55 32.04
N GLU A 582 34.05 19.55 31.76
CA GLU A 582 32.86 19.65 30.92
C GLU A 582 31.65 18.94 31.57
N PRO A 583 31.10 19.51 32.67
CA PRO A 583 30.05 18.84 33.47
C PRO A 583 28.75 18.63 32.70
N ALA A 584 28.40 19.51 31.75
CA ALA A 584 27.20 19.38 30.93
C ALA A 584 27.31 18.19 29.95
N LEU A 585 28.45 18.05 29.28
CA LEU A 585 28.73 16.91 28.39
C LEU A 585 28.77 15.61 29.19
N SER A 586 29.44 15.59 30.34
CA SER A 586 29.44 14.45 31.26
C SER A 586 28.02 14.01 31.63
N GLY A 587 27.14 14.95 31.99
CA GLY A 587 25.73 14.67 32.28
C GLY A 587 25.00 14.01 31.09
N GLY A 588 25.21 14.52 29.87
CA GLY A 588 24.66 13.92 28.65
C GLY A 588 25.13 12.47 28.42
N LEU A 589 26.43 12.20 28.63
CA LEU A 589 27.01 10.86 28.48
C LEU A 589 26.52 9.87 29.54
N ARG A 590 26.38 10.31 30.80
CA ARG A 590 25.75 9.49 31.85
C ARG A 590 24.29 9.19 31.50
N GLY A 591 23.56 10.18 30.99
CA GLY A 591 22.18 9.98 30.52
C GLY A 591 22.07 8.90 29.45
N LEU A 592 23.01 8.84 28.50
CA LEU A 592 23.08 7.76 27.50
C LEU A 592 23.35 6.39 28.14
N HIS A 593 24.30 6.31 29.08
CA HIS A 593 24.65 5.06 29.77
C HIS A 593 23.50 4.54 30.65
N GLU A 594 22.87 5.42 31.42
CA GLU A 594 21.78 5.12 32.35
C GLU A 594 20.41 4.99 31.65
N LEU A 595 20.37 5.22 30.33
CA LEU A 595 19.15 5.16 29.52
C LEU A 595 18.07 6.17 29.99
N ASN A 596 18.51 7.33 30.48
CA ASN A 596 17.68 8.38 31.04
C ASN A 596 17.24 9.39 29.97
N ALA A 597 16.12 9.11 29.30
CA ALA A 597 15.50 10.02 28.33
C ALA A 597 14.82 11.25 29.00
N PRO A 598 14.77 12.44 28.35
CA PRO A 598 15.22 12.73 26.98
C PRO A 598 16.75 12.84 26.88
N PHE A 599 17.31 12.27 25.81
CA PHE A 599 18.75 12.32 25.55
C PHE A 599 19.16 13.67 24.97
N LEU A 600 20.32 14.18 25.39
CA LEU A 600 20.90 15.45 24.89
C LEU A 600 21.81 15.25 23.68
N LEU A 601 22.21 14.01 23.41
CA LEU A 601 23.13 13.61 22.35
C LEU A 601 22.56 12.39 21.63
N PRO A 602 22.85 12.19 20.33
CA PRO A 602 22.68 10.89 19.72
C PRO A 602 23.66 9.87 20.36
N LEU A 603 23.31 8.58 20.34
CA LEU A 603 24.13 7.51 20.92
C LEU A 603 25.56 7.49 20.35
N PHE A 604 25.66 7.64 19.03
CA PHE A 604 26.91 7.77 18.32
C PHE A 604 27.10 9.23 17.90
N PHE A 605 28.27 9.78 18.21
CA PHE A 605 28.64 11.17 17.94
C PHE A 605 30.17 11.28 17.84
N TYR A 606 30.66 12.30 17.14
CA TYR A 606 32.08 12.64 17.15
C TYR A 606 32.37 13.73 18.17
N LEU A 607 33.52 13.64 18.82
CA LEU A 607 34.10 14.72 19.61
C LEU A 607 34.90 15.65 18.71
N GLN A 608 34.82 16.94 18.99
CA GLN A 608 35.63 18.00 18.40
C GLN A 608 36.15 18.91 19.52
N ARG A 609 37.20 19.70 19.26
CA ARG A 609 37.72 20.64 20.27
C ARG A 609 36.65 21.57 20.81
N ASP A 610 35.77 22.07 19.95
CA ASP A 610 34.74 23.05 20.32
C ASP A 610 33.40 22.41 20.70
N GLY A 611 33.32 21.08 20.84
CA GLY A 611 32.09 20.38 21.23
C GLY A 611 31.94 18.99 20.63
N TRP A 612 30.79 18.73 20.00
CA TRP A 612 30.47 17.45 19.38
C TRP A 612 29.81 17.64 18.02
N GLU A 613 29.92 16.62 17.18
CA GLU A 613 29.30 16.58 15.86
C GLU A 613 28.43 15.32 15.70
N SER A 614 27.27 15.49 15.09
CA SER A 614 26.43 14.36 14.65
C SER A 614 27.14 13.46 13.65
N ILE A 615 26.77 12.19 13.65
CA ILE A 615 27.19 11.26 12.60
C ILE A 615 26.44 11.59 11.30
N SER A 616 27.17 11.62 10.20
CA SER A 616 26.66 11.77 8.83
C SER A 616 27.48 10.90 7.87
N GLU A 617 26.97 10.64 6.67
CA GLU A 617 27.74 9.92 5.63
C GLU A 617 29.07 10.64 5.35
N ASP A 618 29.05 11.96 5.17
CA ASP A 618 30.24 12.77 4.93
C ASP A 618 31.20 12.75 6.13
N GLY A 619 30.66 12.76 7.36
CA GLY A 619 31.44 12.60 8.58
C GLY A 619 32.16 11.25 8.64
N LEU A 620 31.44 10.15 8.41
CA LEU A 620 32.03 8.81 8.33
C LEU A 620 33.13 8.74 7.28
N ARG A 621 32.92 9.30 6.08
CA ARG A 621 33.94 9.35 5.02
C ARG A 621 35.19 10.13 5.42
N ARG A 622 35.03 11.27 6.11
CA ARG A 622 36.16 12.05 6.64
C ARG A 622 36.99 11.24 7.63
N HIS A 623 36.35 10.54 8.57
CA HIS A 623 37.04 9.73 9.59
C HIS A 623 37.63 8.42 9.04
N LEU A 624 37.21 7.98 7.87
CA LEU A 624 37.81 6.86 7.13
C LEU A 624 39.12 7.23 6.40
N ALA A 625 39.52 8.50 6.41
CA ALA A 625 40.79 9.01 5.85
C ALA A 625 41.11 8.59 4.40
N GLY A 626 40.09 8.23 3.60
CA GLY A 626 40.25 7.77 2.22
C GLY A 626 40.64 6.30 2.05
N GLU A 627 40.84 5.54 3.13
CA GLU A 627 41.15 4.09 3.09
C GLU A 627 39.97 3.27 2.51
N PHE A 628 38.76 3.80 2.64
CA PHE A 628 37.55 3.20 2.08
C PHE A 628 36.97 4.08 0.96
N SER A 629 37.22 3.68 -0.29
CA SER A 629 36.77 4.41 -1.48
C SER A 629 35.33 4.07 -1.91
N ALA A 630 34.80 2.95 -1.43
CA ALA A 630 33.45 2.49 -1.76
C ALA A 630 32.37 3.37 -1.11
N PRO A 631 31.16 3.44 -1.69
CA PRO A 631 30.06 4.13 -1.04
C PRO A 631 29.59 3.37 0.21
N LEU A 632 29.20 4.07 1.28
CA LEU A 632 28.81 3.41 2.54
C LEU A 632 27.54 2.57 2.41
N ASN A 633 26.68 2.86 1.43
CA ASN A 633 25.52 2.04 1.11
C ASN A 633 25.89 0.66 0.53
N ILE A 634 27.17 0.38 0.20
CA ILE A 634 27.62 -0.92 -0.32
C ILE A 634 27.26 -2.09 0.60
N PHE A 635 27.22 -1.88 1.93
CA PHE A 635 26.78 -2.90 2.88
C PHE A 635 25.33 -3.34 2.65
N ARG A 636 24.47 -2.39 2.26
CA ARG A 636 23.07 -2.65 1.89
C ARG A 636 22.93 -3.40 0.56
N HIS A 637 23.91 -3.25 -0.35
CA HIS A 637 23.98 -4.04 -1.59
C HIS A 637 24.50 -5.46 -1.34
N ARG A 638 25.48 -5.61 -0.45
CA ARG A 638 26.10 -6.90 -0.09
C ARG A 638 25.14 -7.83 0.63
N LEU A 639 24.47 -7.35 1.68
CA LEU A 639 23.64 -8.18 2.56
C LEU A 639 22.58 -9.02 1.81
N PRO A 640 21.72 -8.46 0.93
CA PRO A 640 20.71 -9.24 0.21
C PRO A 640 21.28 -10.30 -0.73
N VAL A 641 22.51 -10.11 -1.25
CA VAL A 641 23.19 -11.09 -2.10
C VAL A 641 23.62 -12.30 -1.26
N LEU A 642 24.24 -12.06 -0.11
CA LEU A 642 24.70 -13.13 0.76
C LEU A 642 23.57 -13.90 1.44
N LEU A 643 22.52 -13.21 1.88
CA LEU A 643 21.38 -13.89 2.49
C LEU A 643 20.67 -14.81 1.48
N ARG A 644 20.54 -14.40 0.21
CA ARG A 644 20.04 -15.27 -0.87
C ARG A 644 20.94 -16.48 -1.09
N ALA A 645 22.26 -16.26 -1.18
CA ALA A 645 23.24 -17.33 -1.37
C ALA A 645 23.25 -18.34 -0.21
N LYS A 646 22.85 -17.91 1.00
CA LYS A 646 22.70 -18.74 2.20
C LYS A 646 21.29 -19.32 2.37
N GLY A 647 20.41 -19.19 1.37
CA GLY A 647 19.08 -19.81 1.35
C GLY A 647 18.02 -19.11 2.19
N VAL A 648 18.23 -17.85 2.58
CA VAL A 648 17.18 -17.07 3.23
C VAL A 648 16.13 -16.68 2.19
N ASP A 649 14.86 -16.86 2.55
CA ASP A 649 13.72 -16.51 1.74
C ASP A 649 13.79 -15.03 1.27
N PRO A 650 13.69 -14.75 -0.05
CA PRO A 650 13.73 -13.40 -0.59
C PRO A 650 12.75 -12.42 0.08
N GLU A 651 11.55 -12.87 0.46
CA GLU A 651 10.55 -12.04 1.10
C GLU A 651 10.97 -11.63 2.53
N VAL A 652 11.67 -12.53 3.25
CA VAL A 652 12.25 -12.25 4.58
C VAL A 652 13.39 -11.23 4.47
N ILE A 653 14.21 -11.35 3.43
CA ILE A 653 15.29 -10.38 3.13
C ILE A 653 14.69 -8.99 2.88
N ASP A 654 13.60 -8.91 2.12
CA ASP A 654 12.90 -7.65 1.88
C ASP A 654 12.33 -7.06 3.19
N GLY A 655 11.76 -7.90 4.06
CA GLY A 655 11.35 -7.49 5.40
C GLY A 655 12.51 -6.93 6.25
N LEU A 656 13.67 -7.60 6.24
CA LEU A 656 14.89 -7.16 6.93
C LEU A 656 15.46 -5.84 6.41
N LEU A 657 15.28 -5.57 5.12
CA LEU A 657 15.75 -4.33 4.49
C LEU A 657 14.69 -3.22 4.49
N GLY A 658 13.47 -3.49 4.96
CA GLY A 658 12.36 -2.53 4.97
C GLY A 658 11.81 -2.25 3.57
N HIS A 659 11.76 -3.27 2.72
CA HIS A 659 11.13 -3.25 1.42
C HIS A 659 9.68 -3.74 1.56
N GLY A 660 8.73 -2.90 1.16
CA GLY A 660 7.32 -3.22 1.06
C GLY A 660 6.69 -2.24 0.08
N TYR A 661 5.93 -2.75 -0.88
CA TYR A 661 5.31 -1.95 -1.92
C TYR A 661 3.95 -2.50 -2.31
N GLY A 662 2.99 -1.60 -2.54
CA GLY A 662 1.70 -1.98 -3.14
C GLY A 662 0.90 -3.01 -2.32
N GLY A 663 1.01 -2.98 -0.99
CA GLY A 663 0.34 -3.94 -0.09
C GLY A 663 1.14 -5.21 0.19
N CYS A 664 2.39 -5.30 -0.26
CA CYS A 664 3.21 -6.52 -0.18
C CYS A 664 4.30 -6.45 0.92
N ALA A 665 4.10 -5.65 1.97
CA ALA A 665 5.00 -5.66 3.11
C ALA A 665 5.02 -7.04 3.81
N THR A 666 6.20 -7.66 3.92
CA THR A 666 6.43 -9.01 4.47
C THR A 666 5.72 -9.28 5.78
N TYR A 667 5.69 -8.30 6.68
CA TYR A 667 5.07 -8.41 8.01
C TYR A 667 3.93 -7.39 8.23
N GLY A 668 3.37 -6.85 7.14
CA GLY A 668 2.29 -5.87 7.21
C GLY A 668 0.99 -6.43 7.79
N ASP A 669 -0.01 -5.55 7.97
CA ASP A 669 -1.31 -5.88 8.58
C ASP A 669 -2.15 -6.90 7.77
N TRP A 670 -1.69 -7.35 6.59
CA TRP A 670 -2.34 -8.39 5.79
C TRP A 670 -1.49 -9.65 5.63
N SER A 671 -0.32 -9.69 6.27
CA SER A 671 0.59 -10.82 6.19
C SER A 671 0.20 -11.96 7.14
N THR A 672 0.40 -13.19 6.68
CA THR A 672 0.27 -14.40 7.51
C THR A 672 1.59 -14.78 8.20
N ARG A 673 2.70 -14.10 7.88
CA ARG A 673 4.03 -14.37 8.45
C ARG A 673 4.16 -13.87 9.89
N GLN A 674 5.04 -14.53 10.64
CA GLN A 674 5.42 -14.17 12.01
C GLN A 674 6.90 -13.81 12.04
N TRP A 675 7.23 -12.61 12.51
CA TRP A 675 8.61 -12.11 12.47
C TRP A 675 9.57 -13.00 13.28
N ASN A 676 9.24 -13.37 14.51
CA ASN A 676 10.13 -14.21 15.33
C ASN A 676 10.46 -15.55 14.66
N VAL A 677 9.45 -16.21 14.07
CA VAL A 677 9.62 -17.52 13.40
C VAL A 677 10.56 -17.39 12.19
N ASP A 678 10.42 -16.32 11.42
CA ASP A 678 11.29 -16.06 10.27
C ASP A 678 12.71 -15.68 10.71
N MET A 679 12.85 -14.92 11.79
CA MET A 679 14.16 -14.54 12.33
C MET A 679 14.92 -15.72 12.92
N GLU A 680 14.26 -16.67 13.60
CA GLU A 680 14.89 -17.89 14.09
C GLU A 680 15.63 -18.66 12.98
N LYS A 681 15.09 -18.60 11.74
CA LYS A 681 15.70 -19.23 10.57
C LYS A 681 16.75 -18.35 9.88
N ALA A 682 16.52 -17.04 9.83
CA ALA A 682 17.37 -16.10 9.10
C ALA A 682 18.62 -15.66 9.87
N VAL A 683 18.57 -15.59 11.21
CA VAL A 683 19.66 -15.12 12.07
C VAL A 683 20.97 -15.89 11.85
N PRO A 684 20.99 -17.24 11.78
CA PRO A 684 22.23 -17.97 11.51
C PRO A 684 22.89 -17.56 10.19
N ALA A 685 22.11 -17.32 9.13
CA ALA A 685 22.65 -16.86 7.86
C ALA A 685 23.20 -15.43 7.95
N LEU A 686 22.55 -14.55 8.72
CA LEU A 686 23.01 -13.18 8.98
C LEU A 686 24.30 -13.15 9.80
N GLU A 687 24.41 -13.96 10.86
CA GLU A 687 25.64 -14.09 11.64
C GLU A 687 26.79 -14.58 10.75
N ASN A 688 26.57 -15.68 10.00
CA ASN A 688 27.57 -16.18 9.06
C ASN A 688 27.98 -15.12 8.01
N ALA A 689 27.02 -14.36 7.46
CA ALA A 689 27.32 -13.32 6.46
C ALA A 689 28.14 -12.15 7.04
N PHE A 690 28.00 -11.89 8.34
CA PHE A 690 28.82 -10.92 9.06
C PHE A 690 30.20 -11.50 9.40
N GLU A 691 30.28 -12.75 9.84
CA GLU A 691 31.54 -13.44 10.15
C GLU A 691 32.43 -13.58 8.91
N ASP A 692 31.85 -13.82 7.73
CA ASP A 692 32.57 -13.87 6.43
C ASP A 692 33.37 -12.59 6.11
N LEU A 693 33.05 -11.45 6.75
CA LEU A 693 33.83 -10.22 6.62
C LEU A 693 35.18 -10.29 7.34
N GLY A 694 35.32 -11.16 8.34
CA GLY A 694 36.54 -11.30 9.14
C GLY A 694 36.92 -10.05 9.93
N LEU A 695 35.94 -9.22 10.34
CA LEU A 695 36.21 -7.98 11.07
C LEU A 695 36.74 -8.25 12.48
N PRO A 696 37.74 -7.47 12.95
CA PRO A 696 38.36 -7.71 14.25
C PRO A 696 37.43 -7.32 15.41
N ILE A 697 37.52 -8.00 16.56
CA ILE A 697 36.79 -7.60 17.77
C ILE A 697 37.36 -6.28 18.29
N LEU A 698 36.52 -5.26 18.44
CA LEU A 698 36.98 -3.94 18.85
C LEU A 698 37.48 -3.95 20.29
N LYS A 699 38.70 -3.44 20.50
CA LYS A 699 39.26 -3.20 21.83
C LYS A 699 38.72 -1.88 22.36
N VAL A 700 38.28 -1.85 23.62
CA VAL A 700 37.80 -0.61 24.25
C VAL A 700 38.99 0.35 24.41
N PRO A 701 38.91 1.60 23.92
CA PRO A 701 39.98 2.57 24.09
C PRO A 701 40.31 2.83 25.56
N MET A 702 41.61 2.92 25.87
CA MET A 702 42.08 3.25 27.22
C MET A 702 42.26 4.75 27.35
N LEU A 703 41.24 5.44 27.86
CA LEU A 703 41.32 6.88 28.15
C LEU A 703 42.23 7.12 29.36
N ARG A 704 43.47 7.54 29.13
CA ARG A 704 44.46 7.84 30.18
C ARG A 704 44.44 9.30 30.62
N THR A 705 43.97 10.19 29.75
CA THR A 705 43.91 11.63 29.97
C THR A 705 42.54 12.17 29.57
N THR A 706 42.13 13.28 30.17
CA THR A 706 40.90 13.99 29.79
C THR A 706 41.07 14.58 28.38
N PRO A 707 40.08 14.43 27.48
CA PRO A 707 40.10 15.11 26.20
C PRO A 707 40.21 16.63 26.35
N GLU A 708 41.09 17.27 25.59
CA GLU A 708 41.21 18.74 25.55
C GLU A 708 40.05 19.33 24.74
N LEU A 709 39.01 19.79 25.45
CA LEU A 709 37.82 20.42 24.90
C LEU A 709 37.76 21.90 25.35
N HIS A 710 37.21 22.74 24.48
CA HIS A 710 37.00 24.18 24.66
C HIS A 710 35.53 24.52 24.40
N ILE A 711 34.63 23.93 25.17
CA ILE A 711 33.19 24.14 24.96
C ILE A 711 32.78 25.45 25.63
N THR A 712 32.44 26.45 24.83
CA THR A 712 31.99 27.76 25.33
C THR A 712 30.46 27.84 25.49
N GLN A 713 29.71 26.89 24.92
CA GLN A 713 28.26 26.89 24.92
C GLN A 713 27.68 25.70 25.68
N ALA A 714 26.64 25.94 26.48
CA ALA A 714 25.95 24.86 27.19
C ALA A 714 25.33 23.86 26.21
N LEU A 715 25.40 22.56 26.55
CA LEU A 715 24.76 21.51 25.78
C LEU A 715 23.23 21.70 25.77
N GLN A 716 22.65 22.02 24.62
CA GLN A 716 21.22 22.25 24.46
C GLN A 716 20.49 21.01 23.93
N LEU A 717 19.21 20.89 24.28
CA LEU A 717 18.32 19.90 23.71
C LEU A 717 18.05 20.25 22.23
N ALA A 718 18.86 19.70 21.34
CA ALA A 718 18.71 19.86 19.89
C ALA A 718 18.07 18.62 19.26
N PRO A 719 17.25 18.77 18.20
CA PRO A 719 16.75 17.60 17.47
C PRO A 719 17.92 16.90 16.77
N PHE A 720 18.01 15.58 16.92
CA PHE A 720 18.92 14.70 16.19
C PHE A 720 18.13 13.56 15.51
N GLY A 721 18.85 12.79 14.68
CA GLY A 721 18.38 11.67 13.87
C GLY A 721 17.01 11.83 13.24
N VAL A 722 16.00 11.00 13.59
CA VAL A 722 14.68 11.04 12.94
C VAL A 722 14.01 12.41 13.10
N ALA A 723 14.08 13.01 14.29
CA ALA A 723 13.48 14.32 14.56
C ALA A 723 14.14 15.42 13.72
N ARG A 724 15.48 15.40 13.62
CA ARG A 724 16.23 16.34 12.78
C ARG A 724 15.91 16.17 11.30
N ARG A 725 15.94 14.93 10.80
CA ARG A 725 15.64 14.63 9.39
C ARG A 725 14.23 15.07 9.01
N LYS A 726 13.23 14.91 9.89
CA LYS A 726 11.85 15.42 9.67
C LYS A 726 11.84 16.95 9.53
N LEU A 727 12.58 17.67 10.37
CA LEU A 727 12.68 19.13 10.29
C LEU A 727 13.35 19.56 8.97
N GLU A 728 14.45 18.92 8.59
CA GLU A 728 15.16 19.19 7.35
C GLU A 728 14.31 18.89 6.11
N GLN A 729 13.59 17.75 6.11
CA GLN A 729 12.69 17.39 5.03
C GLN A 729 11.58 18.43 4.87
N ARG A 730 10.98 18.91 5.97
CA ARG A 730 9.99 20.01 5.93
C ARG A 730 10.58 21.28 5.31
N LYS A 731 11.78 21.68 5.74
CA LYS A 731 12.48 22.86 5.19
C LYS A 731 12.76 22.70 3.68
N ARG A 732 13.27 21.55 3.25
CA ARG A 732 13.55 21.26 1.82
C ARG A 732 12.27 21.30 0.96
N ARG A 733 11.16 20.75 1.45
CA ARG A 733 9.87 20.80 0.76
C ARG A 733 9.34 22.22 0.61
N GLU A 734 9.46 23.03 1.65
CA GLU A 734 9.02 24.42 1.60
C GLU A 734 9.89 25.26 0.66
N ALA A 735 11.22 25.08 0.72
CA ALA A 735 12.14 25.71 -0.23
C ALA A 735 11.83 25.32 -1.68
N ALA A 736 11.55 24.05 -1.97
CA ALA A 736 11.17 23.59 -3.31
C ALA A 736 9.86 24.23 -3.81
N ARG A 737 8.88 24.45 -2.92
CA ARG A 737 7.64 25.17 -3.26
C ARG A 737 7.90 26.64 -3.57
N GLN A 738 8.72 27.31 -2.75
CA GLN A 738 9.07 28.72 -2.94
C GLN A 738 9.85 28.93 -4.24
N GLN A 739 10.85 28.09 -4.51
CA GLN A 739 11.61 28.10 -5.76
C GLN A 739 10.71 27.84 -6.97
N ALA A 740 9.77 26.89 -6.89
CA ALA A 740 8.82 26.65 -7.97
C ALA A 740 7.91 27.86 -8.23
N ARG A 741 7.42 28.53 -7.18
CA ARG A 741 6.62 29.76 -7.33
C ARG A 741 7.42 30.87 -8.01
N ALA A 742 8.63 31.13 -7.51
CA ALA A 742 9.51 32.16 -8.08
C ALA A 742 9.82 31.87 -9.56
N LEU A 743 10.11 30.62 -9.91
CA LEU A 743 10.34 30.22 -11.30
C LEU A 743 9.11 30.40 -12.20
N ILE A 744 7.92 30.08 -11.69
CA ILE A 744 6.68 30.26 -12.45
C ILE A 744 6.38 31.75 -12.65
N GLU A 745 6.57 32.56 -11.61
CA GLU A 745 6.36 34.02 -11.64
C GLU A 745 7.36 34.71 -12.58
N ASP A 746 8.66 34.39 -12.47
CA ASP A 746 9.72 34.92 -13.32
C ASP A 746 9.53 34.51 -14.78
N TRP A 747 9.18 33.24 -15.03
CA TRP A 747 8.89 32.79 -16.39
C TRP A 747 7.65 33.51 -16.95
N LEU A 748 6.58 33.68 -16.19
CA LEU A 748 5.39 34.40 -16.69
C LEU A 748 5.69 35.87 -16.98
N GLY A 749 6.47 36.54 -16.12
CA GLY A 749 6.73 37.97 -16.23
C GLY A 749 5.42 38.76 -16.32
N ASP A 750 5.30 39.59 -17.36
CA ASP A 750 4.09 40.38 -17.63
C ASP A 750 3.04 39.64 -18.50
N ARG A 751 3.32 38.40 -18.95
CA ARG A 751 2.44 37.66 -19.86
C ARG A 751 1.14 37.24 -19.17
N LYS A 752 0.01 37.37 -19.86
CA LYS A 752 -1.28 36.85 -19.35
C LYS A 752 -1.37 35.36 -19.62
N ILE A 753 -2.02 34.61 -18.72
CA ILE A 753 -2.16 33.15 -18.85
C ILE A 753 -2.89 32.71 -20.14
N GLY A 754 -3.75 33.57 -20.71
CA GLY A 754 -4.43 33.32 -21.97
C GLY A 754 -3.53 33.43 -23.21
N GLU A 755 -2.33 34.02 -23.06
CA GLU A 755 -1.33 34.19 -24.13
C GLU A 755 -0.33 33.03 -24.18
N VAL A 756 -0.36 32.13 -23.19
CA VAL A 756 0.50 30.95 -23.13
C VAL A 756 0.09 29.96 -24.21
N THR A 757 1.03 29.53 -25.05
CA THR A 757 0.82 28.50 -26.07
C THR A 757 1.05 27.08 -25.54
N ALA A 758 0.73 26.06 -26.34
CA ALA A 758 1.02 24.67 -25.99
C ALA A 758 2.53 24.37 -25.89
N GLN A 759 3.36 25.06 -26.71
CA GLN A 759 4.81 24.94 -26.65
C GLN A 759 5.36 25.61 -25.39
N ASP A 760 4.89 26.82 -25.09
CA ASP A 760 5.23 27.52 -23.86
C ASP A 760 4.91 26.69 -22.61
N LEU A 761 3.77 25.99 -22.62
CA LEU A 761 3.39 25.09 -21.53
C LEU A 761 4.37 23.92 -21.39
N ALA A 762 4.83 23.34 -22.50
CA ALA A 762 5.82 22.26 -22.46
C ALA A 762 7.18 22.73 -21.91
N ASP A 763 7.56 23.98 -22.20
CA ASP A 763 8.82 24.56 -21.75
C ASP A 763 8.82 24.85 -20.25
N ILE A 764 7.75 25.45 -19.70
CA ILE A 764 7.59 25.63 -18.25
C ILE A 764 7.45 24.29 -17.53
N GLU A 765 6.75 23.31 -18.10
CA GLU A 765 6.69 21.95 -17.56
C GLU A 765 8.09 21.35 -17.41
N ARG A 766 8.93 21.47 -18.45
CA ARG A 766 10.32 20.99 -18.44
C ARG A 766 11.15 21.72 -17.38
N MET A 767 11.12 23.05 -17.37
CA MET A 767 11.87 23.88 -16.41
C MET A 767 11.54 23.56 -14.93
N VAL A 768 10.27 23.26 -14.64
CA VAL A 768 9.81 22.95 -13.27
C VAL A 768 10.23 21.55 -12.82
N VAL A 769 10.41 20.60 -13.74
CA VAL A 769 10.81 19.22 -13.40
C VAL A 769 12.30 18.96 -13.56
N THR A 770 13.06 19.82 -14.24
CA THR A 770 14.51 19.65 -14.41
C THR A 770 15.34 20.64 -13.58
N THR A 771 16.62 20.35 -13.44
CA THR A 771 17.68 21.27 -13.02
C THR A 771 18.12 22.15 -14.20
N PRO A 772 18.91 23.21 -13.97
CA PRO A 772 19.51 24.00 -15.05
C PRO A 772 20.42 23.18 -15.99
N SER A 773 20.98 22.06 -15.51
CA SER A 773 21.77 21.12 -16.32
C SER A 773 20.92 20.17 -17.18
N GLY A 774 19.58 20.26 -17.11
CA GLY A 774 18.65 19.40 -17.86
C GLY A 774 18.37 18.05 -17.19
N MET A 775 18.94 17.78 -16.03
CA MET A 775 18.69 16.54 -15.27
C MET A 775 17.35 16.62 -14.51
N PRO A 776 16.67 15.48 -14.24
CA PRO A 776 15.47 15.48 -13.39
C PRO A 776 15.75 16.04 -11.99
N HIS A 777 14.87 16.90 -11.50
CA HIS A 777 15.01 17.52 -10.19
C HIS A 777 14.45 16.59 -9.10
N VAL A 778 15.19 16.38 -8.00
CA VAL A 778 14.81 15.43 -6.92
C VAL A 778 13.40 15.67 -6.37
N MET A 779 12.98 16.94 -6.26
CA MET A 779 11.63 17.35 -5.81
C MET A 779 10.68 17.76 -6.96
N ALA A 780 10.87 17.22 -8.17
CA ALA A 780 10.08 17.57 -9.36
C ALA A 780 8.57 17.45 -9.13
N HIS A 781 8.11 16.39 -8.45
CA HIS A 781 6.69 16.21 -8.11
C HIS A 781 6.11 17.37 -7.26
N ILE A 782 6.86 17.88 -6.27
CA ILE A 782 6.42 19.01 -5.43
C ILE A 782 6.39 20.29 -6.26
N ARG A 783 7.44 20.55 -7.05
CA ARG A 783 7.53 21.72 -7.91
C ARG A 783 6.40 21.71 -8.95
N TYR A 784 6.14 20.56 -9.56
CA TYR A 784 5.06 20.38 -10.54
C TYR A 784 3.66 20.50 -9.91
N ALA A 785 3.47 20.05 -8.66
CA ALA A 785 2.21 20.26 -7.95
C ALA A 785 1.88 21.75 -7.77
N VAL A 786 2.89 22.62 -7.61
CA VAL A 786 2.70 24.08 -7.60
C VAL A 786 2.21 24.57 -8.97
N LEU A 787 2.85 24.14 -10.06
CA LEU A 787 2.45 24.46 -11.44
C LEU A 787 1.02 23.98 -11.73
N GLN A 788 0.70 22.74 -11.37
CA GLN A 788 -0.64 22.16 -11.52
C GLN A 788 -1.69 22.97 -10.76
N ARG A 789 -1.41 23.33 -9.51
CA ARG A 789 -2.35 24.15 -8.73
C ARG A 789 -2.58 25.51 -9.39
N TYR A 790 -1.53 26.14 -9.89
CA TYR A 790 -1.63 27.42 -10.59
C TYR A 790 -2.52 27.32 -11.85
N PHE A 791 -2.19 26.42 -12.78
CA PHE A 791 -2.96 26.25 -14.03
C PHE A 791 -4.39 25.75 -13.81
N ASN A 792 -4.62 24.85 -12.85
CA ASN A 792 -5.97 24.36 -12.53
C ASN A 792 -6.88 25.44 -11.94
N VAL A 793 -6.33 26.47 -11.27
CA VAL A 793 -7.12 27.64 -10.84
C VAL A 793 -7.50 28.49 -12.05
N GLN A 794 -6.59 28.71 -12.99
CA GLN A 794 -6.84 29.52 -14.18
C GLN A 794 -7.81 28.84 -15.16
N LEU A 795 -7.71 27.52 -15.31
CA LEU A 795 -8.67 26.70 -16.07
C LEU A 795 -10.09 26.82 -15.51
N ARG A 796 -10.24 26.77 -14.17
CA ARG A 796 -11.53 26.95 -13.49
C ARG A 796 -12.12 28.36 -13.67
N ARG A 797 -11.27 29.37 -13.84
CA ARG A 797 -11.67 30.76 -14.11
C ARG A 797 -11.96 31.02 -15.59
N GLY A 798 -11.75 30.03 -16.48
CA GLY A 798 -11.91 30.18 -17.92
C GLY A 798 -10.83 31.01 -18.60
N ALA A 799 -9.70 31.26 -17.92
CA ALA A 799 -8.64 32.13 -18.43
C ALA A 799 -7.69 31.43 -19.44
N THR A 800 -7.75 30.10 -19.53
CA THR A 800 -7.02 29.28 -20.51
C THR A 800 -7.78 27.99 -20.78
N THR A 801 -7.58 27.39 -21.95
CA THR A 801 -8.08 26.05 -22.31
C THR A 801 -6.99 24.98 -22.27
N LEU A 802 -5.73 25.37 -22.06
CA LEU A 802 -4.60 24.45 -22.06
C LEU A 802 -4.62 23.56 -20.81
N ARG A 803 -4.20 22.31 -21.01
CA ARG A 803 -4.16 21.28 -19.97
C ARG A 803 -2.76 20.68 -19.88
N LEU A 804 -2.21 20.69 -18.68
CA LEU A 804 -1.00 19.95 -18.33
C LEU A 804 -1.20 18.46 -18.64
N ARG A 805 -0.22 17.77 -19.23
CA ARG A 805 -0.37 16.34 -19.60
C ARG A 805 0.25 15.38 -18.58
N ARG A 806 1.34 15.79 -17.94
CA ARG A 806 2.04 14.98 -16.94
C ARG A 806 1.21 14.93 -15.65
N SER A 807 1.09 13.72 -15.11
CA SER A 807 0.41 13.47 -13.84
C SER A 807 1.31 12.63 -12.95
N TYR A 808 1.53 13.11 -11.74
CA TYR A 808 2.30 12.43 -10.71
C TYR A 808 1.37 11.57 -9.86
N ILE A 809 1.76 10.32 -9.63
CA ILE A 809 1.06 9.33 -8.81
C ILE A 809 1.97 9.02 -7.63
N GLU A 810 1.45 9.25 -6.42
CA GLU A 810 2.12 8.80 -5.21
C GLU A 810 2.13 7.27 -5.20
N LEU A 811 3.33 6.71 -5.11
CA LEU A 811 3.51 5.28 -4.98
C LEU A 811 3.23 4.92 -3.53
N ASN A 812 2.12 4.22 -3.28
CA ASN A 812 1.71 3.82 -1.93
C ASN A 812 2.78 2.90 -1.34
N GLU A 813 3.55 3.42 -0.39
CA GLU A 813 4.44 2.62 0.44
C GLU A 813 3.65 2.13 1.64
N ASP A 814 3.83 0.86 1.98
CA ASP A 814 3.20 0.29 3.16
C ASP A 814 3.77 0.95 4.43
N PRO A 815 2.94 1.20 5.45
CA PRO A 815 3.42 1.80 6.69
C PRO A 815 4.47 0.88 7.35
N PRO A 816 5.46 1.44 8.08
CA PRO A 816 6.48 0.64 8.71
C PRO A 816 5.92 -0.43 9.67
N PHE A 817 6.55 -1.61 9.61
CA PHE A 817 6.17 -2.76 10.41
C PHE A 817 6.38 -2.55 11.92
N THR A 818 7.29 -1.69 12.35
CA THR A 818 7.53 -1.44 13.79
C THR A 818 7.79 0.04 14.07
N ASN A 819 7.78 0.43 15.33
CA ASN A 819 8.26 1.74 15.79
C ASN A 819 9.37 1.59 16.85
N GLU A 820 9.83 2.72 17.38
CA GLU A 820 10.92 2.81 18.36
C GLU A 820 10.70 1.99 19.66
N LEU A 821 9.45 1.61 19.97
CA LEU A 821 9.14 0.80 21.14
C LEU A 821 9.46 -0.68 20.93
N ALA A 822 9.64 -1.14 19.69
CA ALA A 822 9.77 -2.57 19.36
C ALA A 822 10.97 -3.24 20.03
N GLY A 823 12.09 -2.53 20.19
CA GLY A 823 13.26 -3.07 20.92
C GLY A 823 12.91 -3.43 22.37
N ARG A 824 12.11 -2.60 23.05
CA ARG A 824 11.80 -2.79 24.48
C ARG A 824 10.52 -3.58 24.74
N ALA A 825 9.64 -3.69 23.74
CA ALA A 825 8.30 -4.23 23.91
C ALA A 825 8.27 -5.62 24.56
N PRO A 826 9.08 -6.62 24.15
CA PRO A 826 9.03 -7.92 24.81
C PRO A 826 9.43 -7.89 26.29
N SER A 827 10.44 -7.10 26.67
CA SER A 827 10.83 -6.95 28.08
C SER A 827 9.71 -6.32 28.92
N VAL A 828 9.03 -5.30 28.38
CA VAL A 828 7.91 -4.62 29.05
C VAL A 828 6.72 -5.56 29.21
N VAL A 829 6.35 -6.28 28.14
CA VAL A 829 5.24 -7.24 28.17
C VAL A 829 5.54 -8.39 29.14
N ARG A 830 6.79 -8.89 29.16
CA ARG A 830 7.20 -9.91 30.12
C ARG A 830 7.06 -9.41 31.57
N LYS A 831 7.53 -8.18 31.83
CA LYS A 831 7.41 -7.56 33.16
C LYS A 831 5.94 -7.40 33.58
N LEU A 832 5.07 -7.00 32.66
CA LEU A 832 3.63 -6.89 32.92
C LEU A 832 2.98 -8.25 33.23
N LEU A 833 3.36 -9.31 32.50
CA LEU A 833 2.90 -10.68 32.78
C LEU A 833 3.32 -11.14 34.18
N ASP A 834 4.56 -10.85 34.59
CA ASP A 834 5.05 -11.20 35.93
C ASP A 834 4.34 -10.39 37.03
N LEU A 835 3.90 -9.16 36.73
CA LEU A 835 3.19 -8.27 37.66
C LEU A 835 1.69 -8.60 37.80
N LEU A 836 1.04 -9.10 36.76
CA LEU A 836 -0.41 -9.29 36.72
C LEU A 836 -0.95 -10.14 37.90
N PRO A 837 -0.34 -11.30 38.26
CA PRO A 837 -0.80 -12.09 39.41
C PRO A 837 -0.65 -11.37 40.75
N ILE A 838 0.40 -10.55 40.90
CA ILE A 838 0.67 -9.77 42.12
C ILE A 838 -0.41 -8.71 42.29
N LEU A 839 -0.69 -7.95 41.22
CA LEU A 839 -1.73 -6.93 41.21
C LEU A 839 -3.12 -7.53 41.44
N ARG A 840 -3.42 -8.68 40.83
CA ARG A 840 -4.70 -9.40 41.05
C ARG A 840 -4.92 -9.76 42.51
N LYS A 841 -3.88 -10.21 43.21
CA LYS A 841 -3.95 -10.59 44.64
C LYS A 841 -4.20 -9.38 45.53
N GLU A 842 -3.58 -8.26 45.22
CA GLU A 842 -3.65 -7.04 46.02
C GLU A 842 -4.93 -6.23 45.75
N PHE A 843 -5.38 -6.21 44.49
CA PHE A 843 -6.56 -5.50 44.01
C PHE A 843 -7.59 -6.49 43.44
N PRO A 844 -8.17 -7.40 44.25
CA PRO A 844 -9.17 -8.33 43.75
C PRO A 844 -10.45 -7.59 43.29
N PRO A 845 -11.25 -8.14 42.35
CA PRO A 845 -12.43 -7.47 41.80
C PRO A 845 -13.43 -7.00 42.86
N SER A 846 -13.54 -7.71 43.98
CA SER A 846 -14.44 -7.38 45.09
C SER A 846 -14.00 -6.18 45.94
N ARG A 847 -12.74 -5.76 45.85
CA ARG A 847 -12.15 -4.66 46.66
C ARG A 847 -11.54 -3.54 45.80
N ALA A 848 -11.35 -3.76 44.51
CA ALA A 848 -10.82 -2.76 43.60
C ALA A 848 -11.75 -1.55 43.50
N THR A 849 -11.18 -0.35 43.43
CA THR A 849 -11.94 0.85 43.06
C THR A 849 -12.40 0.74 41.60
N ALA A 850 -13.36 1.57 41.16
CA ALA A 850 -13.82 1.55 39.77
C ALA A 850 -12.65 1.82 38.79
N ALA A 851 -11.75 2.74 39.15
CA ALA A 851 -10.55 3.07 38.39
C ALA A 851 -9.53 1.92 38.37
N ASP A 852 -9.26 1.30 39.52
CA ASP A 852 -8.37 0.14 39.60
C ASP A 852 -8.94 -1.06 38.82
N ALA A 853 -10.24 -1.32 38.93
CA ALA A 853 -10.92 -2.38 38.21
C ALA A 853 -10.88 -2.15 36.69
N TRP A 854 -11.07 -0.90 36.24
CA TRP A 854 -10.93 -0.52 34.84
C TRP A 854 -9.52 -0.79 34.32
N LEU A 855 -8.50 -0.37 35.06
CA LEU A 855 -7.11 -0.59 34.67
C LEU A 855 -6.73 -2.08 34.68
N MET A 856 -7.20 -2.84 35.66
CA MET A 856 -7.01 -4.30 35.72
C MET A 856 -7.72 -5.01 34.57
N ALA A 857 -8.95 -4.61 34.22
CA ALA A 857 -9.65 -5.14 33.05
C ALA A 857 -8.86 -4.88 31.76
N CYS A 858 -8.36 -3.65 31.56
CA CYS A 858 -7.46 -3.32 30.45
C CYS A 858 -6.22 -4.23 30.43
N LEU A 859 -5.56 -4.45 31.57
CA LEU A 859 -4.38 -5.31 31.68
C LEU A 859 -4.68 -6.77 31.31
N HIS A 860 -5.78 -7.35 31.80
CA HIS A 860 -6.17 -8.71 31.44
C HIS A 860 -6.47 -8.84 29.94
N LEU A 861 -7.22 -7.90 29.36
CA LEU A 861 -7.50 -7.88 27.92
C LEU A 861 -6.22 -7.75 27.08
N MET A 862 -5.28 -6.90 27.50
CA MET A 862 -3.99 -6.70 26.84
C MET A 862 -3.07 -7.91 26.93
N LEU A 863 -2.96 -8.55 28.10
CA LEU A 863 -1.95 -9.57 28.36
C LEU A 863 -2.42 -10.98 28.01
N GLU A 864 -3.67 -11.31 28.32
CA GLU A 864 -4.25 -12.63 28.07
C GLU A 864 -4.91 -12.67 26.68
N GLY A 865 -5.71 -11.65 26.36
CA GLY A 865 -6.40 -11.53 25.07
C GLY A 865 -5.53 -10.95 23.95
N ARG A 866 -4.33 -10.45 24.26
CA ARG A 866 -3.42 -9.75 23.34
C ARG A 866 -4.07 -8.53 22.67
N ILE A 867 -5.14 -7.96 23.24
CA ILE A 867 -5.88 -6.84 22.64
C ILE A 867 -5.13 -5.53 22.88
N SER A 868 -4.66 -4.88 21.81
CA SER A 868 -3.98 -3.57 21.87
C SER A 868 -4.82 -2.44 21.26
N ASN A 869 -6.06 -2.72 20.84
CA ASN A 869 -6.97 -1.71 20.31
C ASN A 869 -7.40 -0.71 21.41
N TYR A 870 -6.73 0.45 21.45
CA TYR A 870 -7.05 1.49 22.43
C TYR A 870 -8.49 2.04 22.30
N ALA A 871 -9.06 2.06 21.09
CA ALA A 871 -10.43 2.49 20.89
C ALA A 871 -11.45 1.54 21.53
N LEU A 872 -11.12 0.24 21.64
CA LEU A 872 -11.88 -0.74 22.41
C LEU A 872 -11.60 -0.57 23.91
N LEU A 873 -10.32 -0.54 24.30
CA LEU A 873 -9.90 -0.48 25.71
C LEU A 873 -10.46 0.75 26.45
N LYS A 874 -10.58 1.89 25.78
CA LYS A 874 -11.17 3.10 26.40
C LYS A 874 -12.68 2.98 26.67
N GLU A 875 -13.38 2.10 25.96
CA GLU A 875 -14.85 1.93 26.01
C GLU A 875 -15.29 0.74 26.89
N ILE A 876 -14.39 0.04 27.57
CA ILE A 876 -14.72 -1.18 28.33
C ILE A 876 -15.79 -0.99 29.43
N SER A 877 -15.91 0.22 29.98
CA SER A 877 -16.95 0.57 30.95
C SER A 877 -18.27 1.03 30.31
N ASN A 878 -18.34 1.19 28.98
CA ASN A 878 -19.53 1.60 28.27
C ASN A 878 -20.36 0.36 27.88
N PRO A 879 -21.52 0.10 28.53
CA PRO A 879 -22.32 -1.09 28.27
C PRO A 879 -22.96 -1.12 26.88
N ARG A 880 -23.08 0.03 26.20
CA ARG A 880 -23.57 0.10 24.81
C ARG A 880 -22.50 -0.34 23.81
N ALA A 881 -21.24 -0.08 24.12
CA ALA A 881 -20.12 -0.42 23.26
C ALA A 881 -19.59 -1.84 23.54
N ILE A 882 -19.66 -2.30 24.79
CA ILE A 882 -19.02 -3.54 25.26
C ILE A 882 -20.04 -4.44 25.97
N ARG A 883 -20.19 -5.66 25.47
CA ARG A 883 -21.02 -6.71 26.08
C ARG A 883 -20.14 -7.88 26.51
N VAL A 884 -20.49 -8.51 27.62
CA VAL A 884 -19.87 -9.78 28.05
C VAL A 884 -20.88 -10.89 27.83
N VAL A 885 -20.51 -11.88 27.03
CA VAL A 885 -21.35 -13.04 26.70
C VAL A 885 -20.76 -14.28 27.34
N HIS A 886 -21.59 -15.07 28.02
CA HIS A 886 -21.19 -16.37 28.55
C HIS A 886 -21.82 -17.48 27.72
N PHE A 887 -20.98 -18.24 27.02
CA PHE A 887 -21.41 -19.29 26.10
C PHE A 887 -20.47 -20.49 26.19
N GLN A 888 -21.03 -21.70 26.29
CA GLN A 888 -20.29 -22.96 26.48
C GLN A 888 -19.18 -22.90 27.56
N ARG A 889 -19.50 -22.37 28.75
CA ARG A 889 -18.55 -22.23 29.88
C ARG A 889 -17.35 -21.30 29.59
N ARG A 890 -17.41 -20.49 28.54
CA ARG A 890 -16.40 -19.49 28.18
C ARG A 890 -17.02 -18.11 28.21
N TYR A 891 -16.19 -17.12 28.55
CA TYR A 891 -16.56 -15.71 28.50
C TYR A 891 -16.04 -15.09 27.20
N TRP A 892 -16.84 -14.22 26.63
CA TRP A 892 -16.54 -13.50 25.40
C TRP A 892 -16.82 -12.01 25.60
N LEU A 893 -15.95 -11.17 25.05
CA LEU A 893 -16.15 -9.73 24.95
C LEU A 893 -16.62 -9.40 23.55
N GLU A 894 -17.75 -8.71 23.43
CA GLU A 894 -18.25 -8.15 22.18
C GLU A 894 -18.06 -6.65 22.17
N PHE A 895 -17.43 -6.12 21.13
CA PHE A 895 -17.19 -4.70 20.93
C PHE A 895 -17.91 -4.17 19.69
N ARG A 896 -18.59 -3.03 19.86
CA ARG A 896 -19.31 -2.29 18.81
C ARG A 896 -18.73 -0.89 18.68
N ALA A 897 -18.01 -0.64 17.59
CA ALA A 897 -17.25 0.61 17.39
C ALA A 897 -18.11 1.89 17.25
N ASN A 898 -19.41 1.76 16.92
CA ASN A 898 -20.31 2.89 16.60
C ASN A 898 -21.58 2.97 17.49
N ALA A 899 -21.55 2.42 18.70
CA ALA A 899 -22.73 2.35 19.57
C ALA A 899 -23.34 3.71 19.99
N ALA A 900 -22.64 4.83 19.72
CA ALA A 900 -23.13 6.18 20.03
C ALA A 900 -24.07 6.78 18.97
N ASN A 901 -24.06 6.28 17.73
CA ASN A 901 -24.85 6.85 16.61
C ASN A 901 -26.15 6.09 16.31
N THR A 902 -26.40 4.97 16.99
CA THR A 902 -27.62 4.16 16.87
C THR A 902 -28.49 4.42 18.10
N ALA A 903 -29.20 5.55 18.12
CA ALA A 903 -30.09 5.90 19.21
C ALA A 903 -31.47 5.21 19.13
N ASP A 904 -31.80 4.60 17.99
CA ASP A 904 -33.17 4.18 17.64
C ASP A 904 -33.37 2.67 17.40
N GLU A 905 -32.37 1.81 17.60
CA GLU A 905 -32.57 0.37 17.44
C GLU A 905 -33.06 -0.24 18.77
N SER A 906 -34.31 -0.73 18.76
CA SER A 906 -34.93 -1.48 19.85
C SER A 906 -34.09 -2.70 20.24
N GLU A 907 -34.12 -3.07 21.53
CA GLU A 907 -33.37 -4.18 22.14
C GLU A 907 -33.62 -5.56 21.49
N GLU A 908 -34.59 -5.67 20.57
CA GLU A 908 -34.98 -6.92 19.89
C GLU A 908 -34.12 -7.30 18.67
N SER A 909 -33.36 -6.36 18.07
CA SER A 909 -32.48 -6.63 16.91
C SER A 909 -31.01 -6.96 17.30
N ASP A 910 -30.77 -7.20 18.59
CA ASP A 910 -29.43 -7.10 19.20
C ASP A 910 -28.45 -8.24 18.82
N GLY A 911 -28.95 -9.33 18.22
CA GLY A 911 -28.16 -10.49 17.80
C GLY A 911 -27.54 -10.42 16.39
N ALA A 912 -28.01 -9.51 15.53
CA ALA A 912 -27.62 -9.41 14.11
C ALA A 912 -26.64 -8.25 13.79
N SER A 913 -26.37 -7.38 14.76
CA SER A 913 -25.51 -6.21 14.56
C SER A 913 -24.03 -6.59 14.49
N PRO A 914 -23.26 -6.09 13.49
CA PRO A 914 -21.84 -6.39 13.36
C PRO A 914 -21.05 -6.01 14.62
N CYS A 915 -20.34 -6.98 15.20
CA CYS A 915 -19.48 -6.77 16.36
C CYS A 915 -18.13 -7.48 16.18
N LEU A 916 -17.18 -7.13 17.04
CA LEU A 916 -15.95 -7.89 17.23
C LEU A 916 -16.08 -8.73 18.50
N ARG A 917 -15.88 -10.04 18.41
CA ARG A 917 -15.99 -10.99 19.52
C ARG A 917 -14.63 -11.59 19.86
N PHE A 918 -14.19 -11.44 21.12
CA PHE A 918 -12.92 -11.96 21.62
C PHE A 918 -13.15 -12.89 22.82
N PRO A 919 -12.50 -14.06 22.91
CA PRO A 919 -12.54 -14.87 24.12
C PRO A 919 -11.79 -14.14 25.24
N ILE A 920 -12.34 -14.16 26.46
CA ILE A 920 -11.75 -13.52 27.64
C ILE A 920 -11.75 -14.47 28.85
N SER A 921 -10.85 -14.22 29.80
CA SER A 921 -10.81 -14.98 31.05
C SER A 921 -11.95 -14.59 31.99
N ARG A 922 -12.23 -15.48 32.97
CA ARG A 922 -13.18 -15.20 34.06
C ARG A 922 -12.76 -13.98 34.87
N ASP A 923 -11.46 -13.80 35.11
CA ASP A 923 -10.93 -12.64 35.84
C ASP A 923 -11.16 -11.36 35.05
N SER A 924 -10.89 -11.37 33.74
CA SER A 924 -11.20 -10.25 32.85
C SER A 924 -12.68 -9.88 32.90
N ALA A 925 -13.59 -10.85 32.82
CA ALA A 925 -15.03 -10.63 32.94
C ALA A 925 -15.42 -10.02 34.30
N ALA A 926 -14.83 -10.51 35.39
CA ALA A 926 -15.10 -10.01 36.74
C ALA A 926 -14.63 -8.55 36.93
N PHE A 927 -13.46 -8.19 36.41
CA PHE A 927 -12.96 -6.82 36.46
C PHE A 927 -13.76 -5.86 35.56
N LEU A 928 -14.22 -6.32 34.39
CA LEU A 928 -15.12 -5.56 33.51
C LEU A 928 -16.45 -5.24 34.21
N GLU A 929 -17.01 -6.20 34.93
CA GLU A 929 -18.24 -5.97 35.71
C GLU A 929 -17.98 -5.00 36.88
N ALA A 930 -16.83 -5.15 37.55
CA ALA A 930 -16.45 -4.28 38.66
C ALA A 930 -16.18 -2.83 38.23
N SER A 931 -15.63 -2.60 37.02
CA SER A 931 -15.34 -1.26 36.50
C SER A 931 -16.58 -0.43 36.16
N ARG A 932 -17.76 -1.07 36.07
CA ARG A 932 -19.06 -0.43 35.81
C ARG A 932 -19.74 0.08 37.08
N LYS A 933 -19.30 -0.36 38.26
CA LYS A 933 -19.91 0.03 39.53
C LYS A 933 -19.46 1.43 39.94
N PRO A 934 -20.37 2.30 40.41
CA PRO A 934 -19.98 3.61 40.93
C PRO A 934 -19.13 3.44 42.21
N GLY A 935 -17.98 4.13 42.28
CA GLY A 935 -17.02 3.97 43.37
C GLY A 935 -16.02 5.12 43.50
N ARG A 936 -15.12 5.06 44.49
CA ARG A 936 -14.06 6.07 44.69
C ARG A 936 -13.12 6.12 43.47
N ASN A 937 -12.70 7.31 43.06
CA ASN A 937 -11.90 7.55 41.83
C ASN A 937 -10.38 7.55 42.02
N LYS A 938 -9.84 7.21 43.20
CA LYS A 938 -8.37 7.20 43.40
C LYS A 938 -7.83 5.81 43.09
N GLY A 939 -7.19 5.66 41.94
CA GLY A 939 -6.50 4.42 41.54
C GLY A 939 -5.12 4.28 42.18
N HIS A 940 -4.81 3.09 42.69
CA HIS A 940 -3.51 2.71 43.25
C HIS A 940 -2.71 1.78 42.33
N VAL A 941 -3.37 1.06 41.41
CA VAL A 941 -2.73 0.13 40.46
C VAL A 941 -1.73 0.87 39.56
N GLN A 942 -2.09 2.05 39.03
CA GLN A 942 -1.20 2.82 38.16
C GLN A 942 0.11 3.18 38.84
N LYS A 943 0.09 3.54 40.13
CA LYS A 943 1.31 3.87 40.87
C LYS A 943 2.25 2.67 40.92
N LYS A 944 1.72 1.47 41.22
CA LYS A 944 2.52 0.24 41.23
C LYS A 944 3.08 -0.12 39.86
N LEU A 945 2.29 0.06 38.80
CA LEU A 945 2.79 -0.11 37.43
C LEU A 945 3.90 0.87 37.11
N ALA A 946 3.74 2.15 37.47
CA ALA A 946 4.76 3.16 37.27
C ALA A 946 6.06 2.77 38.00
N ASP A 947 5.98 2.45 39.29
CA ASP A 947 7.15 2.06 40.10
C ASP A 947 7.86 0.82 39.52
N ALA A 948 7.10 -0.17 39.05
CA ALA A 948 7.65 -1.43 38.55
C ALA A 948 8.19 -1.38 37.11
N LEU A 949 7.75 -0.42 36.30
CA LEU A 949 8.15 -0.27 34.90
C LEU A 949 9.23 0.77 34.67
N ILE A 950 9.61 1.55 35.70
CA ILE A 950 10.78 2.45 35.65
C ILE A 950 12.04 1.69 35.24
N SER A 951 12.23 0.45 35.70
CA SER A 951 13.37 -0.40 35.32
C SER A 951 13.42 -0.77 33.83
N ASN A 952 12.32 -0.62 33.11
CA ASN A 952 12.22 -0.84 31.66
C ASN A 952 12.17 0.49 30.88
N HIS A 953 12.49 1.60 31.54
CA HIS A 953 12.46 2.95 30.99
C HIS A 953 11.08 3.36 30.47
N VAL A 954 10.03 2.95 31.19
CA VAL A 954 8.63 3.32 30.90
C VAL A 954 8.08 4.15 32.05
N ASP A 955 8.14 5.47 31.89
CA ASP A 955 7.52 6.39 32.84
C ASP A 955 6.00 6.52 32.57
N LEU A 956 5.20 6.12 33.58
CA LEU A 956 3.75 6.28 33.64
C LEU A 956 3.31 7.28 34.73
N SER A 957 4.24 7.77 35.56
CA SER A 957 3.94 8.57 36.75
C SER A 957 3.31 9.93 36.43
N LYS A 958 3.66 10.51 35.27
CA LYS A 958 3.17 11.81 34.78
C LYS A 958 1.97 11.71 33.84
N LEU A 959 1.44 10.51 33.59
CA LEU A 959 0.35 10.28 32.65
C LEU A 959 -0.99 10.09 33.38
N GLY A 960 -2.09 10.55 32.78
CA GLY A 960 -3.43 10.12 33.20
C GLY A 960 -3.70 8.67 32.79
N GLU A 961 -4.61 7.98 33.49
CA GLU A 961 -4.93 6.56 33.31
C GLU A 961 -5.14 6.17 31.83
N LYS A 962 -5.94 6.96 31.09
CA LYS A 962 -6.20 6.74 29.65
C LYS A 962 -4.92 6.76 28.80
N LYS A 963 -4.04 7.75 29.03
CA LYS A 963 -2.74 7.84 28.33
C LYS A 963 -1.78 6.74 28.76
N ALA A 964 -1.84 6.30 30.01
CA ALA A 964 -1.06 5.16 30.48
C ALA A 964 -1.50 3.87 29.76
N VAL A 965 -2.80 3.61 29.63
CA VAL A 965 -3.33 2.47 28.87
C VAL A 965 -2.96 2.55 27.40
N GLU A 966 -3.09 3.72 26.76
CA GLU A 966 -2.64 3.91 25.37
C GLU A 966 -1.15 3.56 25.19
N LYS A 967 -0.30 4.04 26.10
CA LYS A 967 1.14 3.73 26.07
C LYS A 967 1.44 2.25 26.27
N LEU A 968 0.75 1.58 27.20
CA LEU A 968 0.90 0.14 27.42
C LEU A 968 0.38 -0.67 26.24
N ALA A 969 -0.77 -0.29 25.67
CA ALA A 969 -1.34 -0.93 24.49
C ALA A 969 -0.38 -0.85 23.28
N ASN A 970 0.35 0.26 23.12
CA ASN A 970 1.38 0.38 22.09
C ASN A 970 2.55 -0.61 22.29
N PHE A 971 2.98 -0.88 23.53
CA PHE A 971 3.98 -1.92 23.79
C PHE A 971 3.44 -3.32 23.48
N ILE A 972 2.19 -3.60 23.84
CA ILE A 972 1.52 -4.87 23.54
C ILE A 972 1.41 -5.06 22.03
N ASP A 973 1.02 -4.01 21.30
CA ASP A 973 0.95 -4.01 19.84
C ASP A 973 2.31 -4.33 19.20
N GLN A 974 3.39 -3.68 19.63
CA GLN A 974 4.72 -3.98 19.11
C GLN A 974 5.16 -5.41 19.45
N SER A 975 4.83 -5.93 20.63
CA SER A 975 5.09 -7.35 20.97
C SER A 975 4.26 -8.29 20.08
N ASN A 976 3.00 -7.98 19.82
CA ASN A 976 2.12 -8.75 18.95
C ASN A 976 2.64 -8.81 17.52
N ARG A 977 3.09 -7.67 16.97
CA ARG A 977 3.71 -7.60 15.64
C ARG A 977 4.86 -8.60 15.51
N LEU A 978 5.68 -8.76 16.55
CA LEU A 978 6.82 -9.69 16.53
C LEU A 978 6.41 -11.17 16.66
N CYS A 979 5.34 -11.46 17.41
CA CYS A 979 5.01 -12.82 17.86
C CYS A 979 3.79 -13.44 17.15
N LEU A 980 2.97 -12.65 16.45
CA LEU A 980 1.73 -13.09 15.81
C LEU A 980 1.77 -12.83 14.30
N PRO A 981 0.92 -13.51 13.51
CA PRO A 981 0.73 -13.15 12.11
C PRO A 981 0.33 -11.67 12.00
N GLY A 982 0.87 -10.97 11.00
CA GLY A 982 0.60 -9.54 10.78
C GLY A 982 -0.90 -9.22 10.75
N LEU A 983 -1.71 -10.05 10.08
CA LEU A 983 -3.17 -9.95 10.04
C LEU A 983 -3.81 -10.03 11.44
N LEU A 984 -3.39 -11.00 12.25
CA LEU A 984 -3.92 -11.18 13.60
C LEU A 984 -3.52 -10.01 14.51
N ALA A 985 -2.26 -9.58 14.45
CA ALA A 985 -1.77 -8.41 15.17
C ALA A 985 -2.55 -7.14 14.77
N GLY A 986 -2.82 -6.96 13.47
CA GLY A 986 -3.60 -5.85 12.93
C GLY A 986 -5.06 -5.83 13.40
N VAL A 987 -5.71 -7.00 13.50
CA VAL A 987 -7.08 -7.11 14.04
C VAL A 987 -7.08 -6.77 15.54
N LEU A 988 -6.16 -7.34 16.32
CA LEU A 988 -6.06 -7.13 17.77
C LEU A 988 -5.72 -5.68 18.16
N SER A 989 -5.03 -4.95 17.28
CA SER A 989 -4.73 -3.53 17.45
C SER A 989 -5.80 -2.60 16.88
N GLY A 990 -6.79 -3.13 16.15
CA GLY A 990 -7.81 -2.35 15.46
C GLY A 990 -7.34 -1.63 14.19
N ARG A 991 -6.16 -1.98 13.65
CA ARG A 991 -5.69 -1.49 12.34
C ARG A 991 -6.40 -2.17 11.18
N VAL A 992 -6.76 -3.43 11.36
CA VAL A 992 -7.56 -4.21 10.41
C VAL A 992 -9.00 -4.25 10.90
N SER A 993 -9.90 -3.76 10.05
CA SER A 993 -11.33 -3.88 10.29
C SER A 993 -11.78 -5.31 10.01
N SER A 994 -12.46 -5.92 10.97
CA SER A 994 -13.05 -7.25 10.86
C SER A 994 -14.40 -7.25 11.57
N CYS A 995 -15.23 -8.26 11.28
CA CYS A 995 -16.47 -8.52 11.99
C CYS A 995 -16.55 -10.01 12.32
N SER A 996 -17.08 -10.30 13.50
CA SER A 996 -17.43 -11.65 13.90
C SER A 996 -18.76 -12.07 13.31
N LEU A 997 -18.99 -13.38 13.22
CA LEU A 997 -20.30 -13.94 12.89
C LEU A 997 -21.36 -13.43 13.87
N ASP A 998 -22.58 -13.26 13.38
CA ASP A 998 -23.74 -12.97 14.22
C ASP A 998 -24.01 -14.13 15.20
N HIS A 999 -24.93 -13.95 16.16
CA HIS A 999 -25.20 -14.99 17.15
C HIS A 999 -25.77 -16.27 16.55
N TYR A 1000 -26.55 -16.19 15.46
CA TYR A 1000 -27.17 -17.35 14.83
C TYR A 1000 -26.10 -18.22 14.16
N ASP A 1001 -25.28 -17.62 13.30
CA ASP A 1001 -24.21 -18.30 12.58
C ASP A 1001 -23.11 -18.75 13.53
N TRP A 1002 -22.80 -17.97 14.57
CA TRP A 1002 -21.82 -18.35 15.57
C TRP A 1002 -22.28 -19.56 16.40
N VAL A 1003 -23.50 -19.57 16.92
CA VAL A 1003 -24.02 -20.73 17.66
C VAL A 1003 -24.13 -21.93 16.73
N ARG A 1004 -24.64 -21.76 15.51
CA ARG A 1004 -24.70 -22.84 14.51
C ARG A 1004 -23.32 -23.43 14.24
N LEU A 1005 -22.28 -22.60 14.12
CA LEU A 1005 -20.90 -23.05 13.92
C LEU A 1005 -20.39 -23.86 15.13
N GLU A 1006 -20.67 -23.42 16.36
CA GLU A 1006 -20.14 -24.02 17.60
C GLU A 1006 -20.93 -25.24 18.09
N THR A 1007 -22.23 -25.33 17.79
CA THR A 1007 -23.11 -26.41 18.29
C THR A 1007 -23.64 -27.33 17.19
N GLY A 1008 -23.55 -26.90 15.92
CA GLY A 1008 -24.20 -27.58 14.80
C GLY A 1008 -25.73 -27.42 14.77
N THR A 1009 -26.32 -26.62 15.67
CA THR A 1009 -27.77 -26.45 15.82
C THR A 1009 -28.20 -25.03 15.47
N PHE A 1010 -29.34 -24.88 14.79
CA PHE A 1010 -29.93 -23.57 14.49
C PHE A 1010 -30.68 -23.01 15.71
N LEU A 1011 -30.54 -21.71 15.98
CA LEU A 1011 -31.29 -20.99 17.01
C LEU A 1011 -32.68 -20.61 16.45
N GLU A 1012 -33.75 -21.25 16.93
CA GLU A 1012 -35.11 -20.80 16.68
C GLU A 1012 -35.50 -19.72 17.71
N LEU A 1013 -35.89 -18.54 17.23
CA LEU A 1013 -36.52 -17.52 18.08
C LEU A 1013 -37.93 -17.97 18.47
N PRO A 1014 -38.39 -17.71 19.72
CA PRO A 1014 -39.81 -17.80 20.01
C PRO A 1014 -40.54 -16.77 19.14
N VAL A 1015 -41.47 -17.25 18.31
CA VAL A 1015 -42.40 -16.38 17.58
C VAL A 1015 -43.19 -15.62 18.64
N SER A 1016 -43.12 -14.29 18.60
CA SER A 1016 -43.90 -13.40 19.46
C SER A 1016 -45.38 -13.68 19.23
N GLY A 1017 -45.97 -14.50 20.08
CA GLY A 1017 -47.41 -14.52 20.28
C GLY A 1017 -47.76 -13.28 21.10
N ASP A 1018 -48.76 -12.52 20.62
CA ASP A 1018 -49.36 -11.39 21.32
C ASP A 1018 -49.80 -11.82 22.72
N ASP A 1019 -48.97 -11.57 23.74
CA ASP A 1019 -49.43 -11.48 25.11
C ASP A 1019 -48.59 -10.44 25.86
N HIS A 1020 -49.07 -9.20 25.82
CA HIS A 1020 -48.65 -8.17 26.73
C HIS A 1020 -49.06 -8.58 28.15
N THR A 1021 -48.15 -9.19 28.92
CA THR A 1021 -47.93 -8.98 30.37
C THR A 1021 -47.09 -10.13 30.98
N ALA A 1022 -45.75 -10.02 30.96
CA ALA A 1022 -44.90 -10.61 31.99
C ALA A 1022 -43.46 -10.08 31.85
N GLY A 1023 -42.88 -9.60 32.94
CA GLY A 1023 -41.46 -9.23 33.00
C GLY A 1023 -40.55 -10.44 32.79
N ASP A 1024 -39.34 -10.16 32.31
CA ASP A 1024 -38.26 -11.12 32.00
C ASP A 1024 -37.90 -12.07 33.15
N GLN A 1025 -38.69 -13.11 33.32
CA GLN A 1025 -38.32 -14.34 34.01
C GLN A 1025 -38.71 -15.53 33.13
N LEU A 1026 -37.70 -16.12 32.48
CA LEU A 1026 -37.80 -17.43 31.84
C LEU A 1026 -38.04 -18.49 32.93
N SER A 1027 -39.31 -18.88 33.14
CA SER A 1027 -39.67 -20.03 33.95
C SER A 1027 -39.57 -21.33 33.15
N LEU A 1028 -39.16 -22.40 33.81
CA LEU A 1028 -39.06 -23.77 33.28
C LEU A 1028 -40.37 -24.52 33.57
N SER A 1029 -40.88 -25.26 32.60
CA SER A 1029 -41.76 -26.41 32.84
C SER A 1029 -41.05 -27.68 32.38
N PRO A 1030 -41.01 -28.77 33.18
CA PRO A 1030 -40.43 -30.03 32.78
C PRO A 1030 -41.49 -30.87 32.09
N GLU A 1031 -41.36 -31.11 30.79
CA GLU A 1031 -42.00 -32.28 30.18
C GLU A 1031 -40.94 -33.10 29.46
N ASP A 1032 -40.70 -34.28 30.04
CA ASP A 1032 -39.97 -35.38 29.46
C ASP A 1032 -40.63 -35.79 28.14
N SER A 1033 -39.95 -35.54 27.02
CA SER A 1033 -40.28 -36.14 25.73
C SER A 1033 -38.99 -36.54 25.02
N PRO A 1034 -38.75 -37.85 24.79
CA PRO A 1034 -37.51 -38.32 24.17
C PRO A 1034 -37.60 -38.09 22.65
N GLY A 1035 -36.88 -37.10 22.13
CA GLY A 1035 -36.79 -36.88 20.68
C GLY A 1035 -36.37 -35.50 20.19
N VAL A 1036 -36.21 -34.49 21.05
CA VAL A 1036 -35.85 -33.12 20.63
C VAL A 1036 -34.36 -32.84 20.91
N PRO A 1037 -33.59 -32.27 19.96
CA PRO A 1037 -32.19 -31.92 20.19
C PRO A 1037 -32.05 -30.93 21.35
N ALA A 1038 -31.02 -31.14 22.17
CA ALA A 1038 -30.76 -30.35 23.37
C ALA A 1038 -30.76 -28.84 23.08
N ARG A 1039 -31.68 -28.09 23.70
CA ARG A 1039 -31.73 -26.63 23.62
C ARG A 1039 -30.53 -26.03 24.36
N VAL A 1040 -29.71 -25.25 23.65
CA VAL A 1040 -28.52 -24.60 24.20
C VAL A 1040 -28.88 -23.24 24.79
N LYS A 1041 -28.58 -23.03 26.08
CA LYS A 1041 -28.81 -21.76 26.78
C LYS A 1041 -27.69 -20.77 26.45
N VAL A 1042 -27.97 -19.75 25.63
CA VAL A 1042 -27.13 -18.55 25.51
C VAL A 1042 -27.58 -17.58 26.60
N VAL A 1043 -26.77 -17.35 27.63
CA VAL A 1043 -27.09 -16.36 28.67
C VAL A 1043 -26.44 -15.05 28.27
N VAL A 1044 -27.29 -14.12 27.82
CA VAL A 1044 -26.97 -12.71 27.69
C VAL A 1044 -27.13 -12.08 29.06
N ALA A 1045 -26.01 -11.79 29.75
CA ALA A 1045 -26.08 -11.10 31.03
C ALA A 1045 -26.11 -9.58 30.80
N SER A 1046 -27.28 -8.95 30.90
CA SER A 1046 -27.36 -7.58 31.40
C SER A 1046 -27.52 -7.66 32.92
N VAL A 1047 -26.50 -7.18 33.64
CA VAL A 1047 -26.48 -7.04 35.12
C VAL A 1047 -26.46 -8.37 35.90
N MET A 1048 -25.27 -8.81 36.34
CA MET A 1048 -25.16 -9.83 37.40
C MET A 1048 -25.04 -9.15 38.78
N GLN A 1049 -26.08 -9.26 39.61
CA GLN A 1049 -25.90 -9.15 41.06
C GLN A 1049 -25.24 -10.44 41.59
N PRO A 1050 -24.22 -10.35 42.47
CA PRO A 1050 -23.53 -11.53 42.96
C PRO A 1050 -24.34 -12.21 44.07
N THR A 1051 -24.90 -13.38 43.80
CA THR A 1051 -25.24 -14.35 44.85
C THR A 1051 -23.98 -15.14 45.22
N VAL A 1052 -23.51 -14.91 46.44
CA VAL A 1052 -22.41 -15.67 47.05
C VAL A 1052 -22.98 -16.98 47.56
N GLU A 1053 -22.69 -18.10 46.90
CA GLU A 1053 -22.74 -19.42 47.53
C GLU A 1053 -21.35 -20.06 47.49
N TYR A 1054 -20.79 -20.19 48.69
CA TYR A 1054 -19.60 -20.99 48.94
C TYR A 1054 -19.95 -22.47 48.77
N SER A 1055 -19.41 -23.13 47.75
CA SER A 1055 -19.19 -24.58 47.78
C SER A 1055 -17.71 -24.88 47.59
N ARG A 1056 -17.13 -25.48 48.65
CA ARG A 1056 -15.79 -26.07 48.69
C ARG A 1056 -15.80 -27.41 47.95
N GLN A 1057 -14.61 -27.81 47.49
CA GLN A 1057 -14.22 -29.09 46.85
C GLN A 1057 -14.40 -29.10 45.33
N ALA A 1058 -13.45 -29.48 44.48
CA ALA A 1058 -12.12 -30.08 44.64
C ALA A 1058 -11.25 -29.77 43.40
N ASN A 1059 -9.93 -29.82 43.60
CA ASN A 1059 -8.89 -29.83 42.56
C ASN A 1059 -9.07 -30.99 41.57
N ALA A 1060 -8.74 -30.79 40.28
CA ALA A 1060 -7.66 -31.49 39.57
C ALA A 1060 -7.69 -31.26 38.04
N SER A 1061 -6.48 -31.02 37.50
CA SER A 1061 -5.99 -31.37 36.15
C SER A 1061 -6.51 -30.63 34.89
N LEU A 1062 -5.62 -29.73 34.42
CA LEU A 1062 -5.21 -29.33 33.06
C LEU A 1062 -6.28 -28.96 32.03
#